data_AF-A0A8C5FC14-F1
#
_entry.id   AF-A0A8C5FC14-F1
#
_cell.length_a   1.000
_cell.length_b   1.000
_cell.length_c   1.000
_cell.angle_alpha   90.00
_cell.angle_beta   90.00
_cell.angle_gamma   90.00
#
_symmetry.space_group_name_H-M   'P 1'
#
loop_
_entity.id
_entity.type
_entity.pdbx_description
1 polymer ?
#
loop_
_entity_poly.entity_id
_entity_poly.type
_entity_poly.pdbx_seq_one_letter_code
_entity_poly.pdbx_strand_id
1 'polypeptide(L)'
;MAFRTLPVCYVFLPAGVIPGVIPGVIPGVMGFFGCVARRAGLRWSPGVSPLVRTSARCYSSEPTKEKNVPYEKTLKEQGGASAGPTKPLPRSADAVVIGGGSLGCQTIYHLAKMGMTNVVLLERDRLTAGTTWHTAGLLWQLRPSDVEVELLAHTRNVISKDLEEETGLHTGWIQNGGLFIASNKQRLDEYKRLMSLGKVYGIESYVLSPAETKDLYPLMNVDDLYGTLYVPKDGTMDPAGTCTTLTRAASARGATVIENCPVTGITVREDETGVRRVRAVETEHGTIETACVVNCAGVWATKLGDMAGVKVPLIAMHHAYVVTERIEGIQNMPNVRDHDASVYLRLQGDALSVGGYEQNPIFWDKVSDKFAFSLFDLDWDVFSANIEGAMNRVPALEQTGIKSTVCGPGTLLWMASLSALVDIPCLSAGMMLGGGCGRELAHWIIHGRPEKDMYGYDIRRFHNSLTGNNQWIRERSHESYAKNYSVVFPFDEPLASRNMRKDPFHQVLTEQGCVYQERHGWERPGWFSKDGPAPVLSYDYYGAYDGPKNTDDKYRALLGKEYTFDFPSHHHVLKDECMTCRQGVAVFNMSYFGKFYLSGPDAKQAADWLFTADVNKKPGSTVYTCMLNKSGGTEADMTVSRLEPGAANLPLAPESNGDTYYLAIGGGVAEHNWNHIRTVLQDQGFTCTLVDHSEDMGMLSIQGPKSREVLQEVLDTDLSNQAFPFSTHKVVNAAGHQGTDIGTLTCDPMTRPWRQMPSAFASNNKHINPDQVLYEMCALFIPPLCGFSFPGKFRCSALRRYTVTAFPSVTSGAPTTASSSTRPLHTDTSGTLMEW
;
A
#
# COMPACT_ATOMS: atom_id res chain seq x y z
N MET A 1 23.87 -29.40 -13.50
CA MET A 1 24.69 -29.32 -14.74
C MET A 1 24.63 -27.90 -15.28
N ALA A 2 25.69 -27.39 -15.90
CA ALA A 2 25.83 -25.99 -16.30
C ALA A 2 25.61 -25.77 -17.82
N PHE A 3 25.14 -24.57 -18.20
CA PHE A 3 25.35 -23.81 -19.47
C PHE A 3 24.55 -22.49 -19.29
N ARG A 4 25.04 -21.24 -19.38
CA ARG A 4 25.93 -20.45 -20.27
C ARG A 4 25.36 -20.03 -21.64
N THR A 5 24.90 -18.77 -21.69
CA THR A 5 25.10 -17.70 -22.72
C THR A 5 24.72 -17.93 -24.20
N LEU A 6 24.03 -16.93 -24.80
CA LEU A 6 24.54 -16.04 -25.88
C LEU A 6 23.49 -14.93 -26.28
N PRO A 7 23.85 -13.86 -27.03
CA PRO A 7 23.07 -12.60 -27.18
C PRO A 7 22.64 -12.28 -28.63
N VAL A 8 21.90 -11.16 -28.85
CA VAL A 8 21.91 -10.34 -30.11
C VAL A 8 21.58 -8.86 -29.81
N CYS A 9 22.19 -7.92 -30.56
CA CYS A 9 21.84 -6.48 -30.63
C CYS A 9 21.24 -6.12 -32.00
N TYR A 10 20.45 -5.04 -32.11
CA TYR A 10 20.38 -4.15 -33.29
C TYR A 10 19.89 -2.74 -32.92
N VAL A 11 20.12 -1.75 -33.81
CA VAL A 11 20.29 -0.32 -33.48
C VAL A 11 19.99 0.58 -34.71
N PHE A 12 19.61 1.86 -34.48
CA PHE A 12 19.57 3.03 -35.43
C PHE A 12 18.43 3.13 -36.48
N LEU A 13 17.98 4.31 -37.01
CA LEU A 13 18.37 5.76 -36.95
C LEU A 13 17.12 6.70 -37.20
N PRO A 14 17.15 8.05 -37.49
CA PRO A 14 16.16 9.02 -36.94
C PRO A 14 15.61 10.15 -37.88
N ALA A 15 15.00 11.18 -37.24
CA ALA A 15 14.93 12.62 -37.60
C ALA A 15 13.72 13.19 -38.40
N GLY A 16 13.06 14.21 -37.82
CA GLY A 16 11.97 15.04 -38.40
C GLY A 16 11.73 16.32 -37.55
N VAL A 17 11.60 17.52 -38.16
CA VAL A 17 12.24 18.75 -37.61
C VAL A 17 11.58 20.10 -38.09
N ILE A 18 11.54 21.14 -37.21
CA ILE A 18 11.15 22.61 -37.34
C ILE A 18 9.64 23.08 -37.42
N PRO A 19 9.23 24.41 -37.33
CA PRO A 19 8.38 24.88 -36.20
C PRO A 19 7.26 25.95 -36.55
N GLY A 20 6.73 26.65 -35.51
CA GLY A 20 6.20 28.04 -35.59
C GLY A 20 4.67 28.20 -35.73
N VAL A 21 4.01 29.36 -35.52
CA VAL A 21 4.32 30.72 -34.97
C VAL A 21 2.98 31.35 -34.45
N ILE A 22 3.01 32.29 -33.48
CA ILE A 22 1.85 33.06 -32.97
C ILE A 22 1.75 34.44 -33.69
N PRO A 23 0.56 35.00 -34.00
CA PRO A 23 -0.10 36.06 -33.17
C PRO A 23 -1.66 35.97 -33.19
N GLY A 24 -2.48 36.72 -32.43
CA GLY A 24 -2.29 37.74 -31.38
C GLY A 24 -3.58 38.60 -31.19
N VAL A 25 -3.52 39.64 -30.34
CA VAL A 25 -4.45 40.81 -30.22
C VAL A 25 -5.63 40.75 -29.20
N ILE A 26 -5.81 41.91 -28.52
CA ILE A 26 -6.63 42.33 -27.36
C ILE A 26 -7.17 43.75 -27.73
N PRO A 27 -8.41 44.24 -27.39
CA PRO A 27 -8.59 45.14 -26.20
C PRO A 27 -10.00 45.41 -25.59
N GLY A 28 -10.02 46.01 -24.38
CA GLY A 28 -11.13 46.77 -23.74
C GLY A 28 -11.64 46.16 -22.41
N VAL A 29 -11.45 46.68 -21.17
CA VAL A 29 -11.51 48.05 -20.57
C VAL A 29 -12.96 48.58 -20.58
N MET A 30 -13.64 49.01 -19.49
CA MET A 30 -13.32 49.46 -18.11
C MET A 30 -14.22 48.72 -17.06
N GLY A 31 -14.33 49.02 -15.74
CA GLY A 31 -13.85 50.13 -14.88
C GLY A 31 -14.09 49.87 -13.36
N PHE A 32 -14.40 50.90 -12.55
CA PHE A 32 -14.51 50.86 -11.07
C PHE A 32 -15.88 51.33 -10.53
N PHE A 33 -16.30 50.84 -9.35
CA PHE A 33 -16.61 51.64 -8.15
C PHE A 33 -16.82 50.72 -6.92
N GLY A 34 -16.53 51.22 -5.71
CA GLY A 34 -16.82 50.51 -4.46
C GLY A 34 -17.30 51.47 -3.37
N CYS A 35 -17.91 50.94 -2.30
CA CYS A 35 -18.11 51.69 -1.05
C CYS A 35 -18.35 50.78 0.17
N VAL A 36 -18.26 51.36 1.36
CA VAL A 36 -18.22 50.72 2.70
C VAL A 36 -19.43 51.16 3.52
N ALA A 37 -20.04 50.28 4.34
CA ALA A 37 -20.80 50.68 5.54
C ALA A 37 -21.01 49.51 6.53
N ARG A 38 -21.39 49.84 7.79
CA ARG A 38 -21.42 48.95 8.97
C ARG A 38 -22.84 48.71 9.55
N ARG A 39 -22.97 47.59 10.27
CA ARG A 39 -23.74 47.35 11.52
C ARG A 39 -25.18 47.93 11.68
N ALA A 40 -26.16 47.03 11.76
CA ALA A 40 -27.08 46.79 12.90
C ALA A 40 -27.99 45.59 12.52
N GLY A 41 -28.50 44.73 13.40
CA GLY A 41 -28.51 44.75 14.86
C GLY A 41 -29.93 44.72 15.43
N LEU A 42 -30.69 43.63 15.25
CA LEU A 42 -31.92 43.35 16.01
C LEU A 42 -32.29 41.86 15.95
N ARG A 43 -32.70 41.31 17.10
CA ARG A 43 -33.19 39.92 17.25
C ARG A 43 -34.60 39.79 16.68
N TRP A 44 -34.92 38.64 16.10
CA TRP A 44 -36.29 38.08 16.10
C TRP A 44 -36.19 36.55 16.00
N SER A 45 -36.93 35.84 16.87
CA SER A 45 -36.98 34.37 16.90
C SER A 45 -38.42 33.91 16.65
N PRO A 46 -38.65 32.94 15.76
CA PRO A 46 -39.77 32.03 15.83
C PRO A 46 -39.28 30.66 16.35
N GLY A 47 -40.05 30.03 17.24
CA GLY A 47 -39.68 28.75 17.86
C GLY A 47 -39.82 27.55 16.93
N VAL A 48 -38.95 26.54 17.12
CA VAL A 48 -39.07 25.21 16.49
C VAL A 48 -39.56 24.21 17.55
N SER A 49 -40.51 23.36 17.15
CA SER A 49 -41.15 22.37 18.02
C SER A 49 -40.21 21.18 18.31
N PRO A 50 -40.13 20.65 19.56
CA PRO A 50 -39.23 19.56 19.89
C PRO A 50 -39.90 18.18 19.67
N LEU A 51 -39.64 17.56 18.53
CA LEU A 51 -39.93 16.13 18.29
C LEU A 51 -38.71 15.42 17.66
N VAL A 52 -37.61 15.39 18.42
CA VAL A 52 -36.52 14.42 18.19
C VAL A 52 -36.63 13.37 19.29
N ARG A 53 -37.25 12.22 18.98
CA ARG A 53 -37.14 11.03 19.82
C ARG A 53 -35.76 10.42 19.59
N THR A 54 -34.85 10.63 20.54
CA THR A 54 -33.63 9.81 20.65
C THR A 54 -34.01 8.40 21.09
N SER A 55 -34.37 7.54 20.15
CA SER A 55 -34.42 6.10 20.41
C SER A 55 -32.99 5.57 20.47
N ALA A 56 -32.52 5.20 21.66
CA ALA A 56 -31.42 4.25 21.75
C ALA A 56 -31.88 2.96 21.07
N ARG A 57 -31.34 2.65 19.88
CA ARG A 57 -31.58 1.38 19.21
C ARG A 57 -30.75 0.33 19.96
N CYS A 58 -31.40 -0.59 20.66
CA CYS A 58 -30.73 -1.81 21.08
C CYS A 58 -30.36 -2.58 19.82
N TYR A 59 -29.07 -2.84 19.61
CA TYR A 59 -28.64 -3.78 18.57
C TYR A 59 -29.05 -5.20 18.99
N SER A 60 -29.55 -5.99 18.05
CA SER A 60 -29.81 -7.41 18.31
C SER A 60 -28.48 -8.12 18.58
N SER A 61 -28.37 -8.75 19.75
CA SER A 61 -27.22 -9.60 20.11
C SER A 61 -27.45 -11.08 19.76
N GLU A 62 -28.57 -11.42 19.11
CA GLU A 62 -28.82 -12.79 18.66
C GLU A 62 -28.04 -13.12 17.38
N PRO A 63 -27.33 -14.26 17.31
CA PRO A 63 -26.67 -14.68 16.09
C PRO A 63 -27.66 -14.87 14.92
N THR A 64 -27.46 -14.15 13.82
CA THR A 64 -28.19 -14.38 12.56
C THR A 64 -28.00 -15.82 12.09
N LYS A 65 -29.07 -16.45 11.63
CA LYS A 65 -29.07 -17.87 11.27
C LYS A 65 -28.42 -18.09 9.90
N GLU A 66 -27.71 -19.21 9.77
CA GLU A 66 -27.20 -19.70 8.49
C GLU A 66 -28.34 -20.27 7.65
N LYS A 67 -28.35 -19.93 6.36
CA LYS A 67 -29.33 -20.39 5.37
C LYS A 67 -28.60 -21.07 4.22
N ASN A 68 -28.89 -22.36 4.04
CA ASN A 68 -28.41 -23.10 2.87
C ASN A 68 -29.16 -22.66 1.62
N VAL A 69 -28.42 -22.34 0.57
CA VAL A 69 -29.00 -22.04 -0.75
C VAL A 69 -29.01 -23.34 -1.57
N PRO A 70 -30.16 -23.78 -2.12
CA PRO A 70 -30.26 -25.05 -2.84
C PRO A 70 -29.61 -24.99 -4.23
N TYR A 71 -28.28 -25.02 -4.27
CA TYR A 71 -27.46 -24.93 -5.48
C TYR A 71 -27.47 -26.22 -6.33
N GLU A 72 -27.94 -27.33 -5.76
CA GLU A 72 -28.00 -28.67 -6.39
C GLU A 72 -28.81 -28.70 -7.70
N LYS A 73 -29.80 -27.81 -7.87
CA LYS A 73 -30.73 -27.85 -9.01
C LYS A 73 -30.24 -27.12 -10.27
N THR A 74 -29.15 -26.35 -10.20
CA THR A 74 -28.77 -25.43 -11.29
C THR A 74 -27.56 -25.90 -12.11
N LEU A 75 -26.73 -26.77 -11.54
CA LEU A 75 -25.68 -27.49 -12.26
C LEU A 75 -26.21 -28.86 -12.70
N LYS A 76 -26.04 -29.23 -13.97
CA LYS A 76 -26.40 -30.58 -14.45
C LYS A 76 -25.58 -31.61 -13.67
N GLU A 77 -26.25 -32.45 -12.88
CA GLU A 77 -25.62 -33.61 -12.26
C GLU A 77 -25.08 -34.55 -13.34
N GLN A 78 -23.75 -34.61 -13.47
CA GLN A 78 -23.08 -35.76 -14.04
C GLN A 78 -22.63 -36.68 -12.90
N GLY A 79 -23.57 -37.50 -12.43
CA GLY A 79 -23.32 -38.73 -11.68
C GLY A 79 -22.74 -38.58 -10.26
N GLY A 80 -23.59 -38.81 -9.26
CA GLY A 80 -23.22 -39.34 -7.93
C GLY A 80 -22.10 -38.65 -7.16
N ALA A 81 -22.45 -37.89 -6.11
CA ALA A 81 -21.48 -37.33 -5.18
C ALA A 81 -20.61 -38.42 -4.53
N SER A 82 -19.37 -38.58 -5.01
CA SER A 82 -18.36 -39.40 -4.36
C SER A 82 -17.91 -38.71 -3.08
N ALA A 83 -17.90 -39.43 -1.96
CA ALA A 83 -17.47 -38.94 -0.65
C ALA A 83 -15.92 -38.80 -0.52
N GLY A 84 -15.30 -38.15 -1.50
CA GLY A 84 -13.85 -37.96 -1.58
C GLY A 84 -13.42 -37.17 -2.81
N PRO A 85 -12.09 -37.00 -3.01
CA PRO A 85 -11.53 -36.08 -3.98
C PRO A 85 -11.92 -36.41 -5.42
N THR A 86 -12.20 -35.36 -6.20
CA THR A 86 -12.54 -35.46 -7.63
C THR A 86 -11.43 -36.07 -8.51
N LYS A 87 -10.19 -36.10 -8.01
CA LYS A 87 -9.02 -36.73 -8.64
C LYS A 87 -8.11 -37.32 -7.55
N PRO A 88 -7.34 -38.39 -7.84
CA PRO A 88 -6.35 -38.90 -6.91
C PRO A 88 -5.28 -37.84 -6.62
N LEU A 89 -4.82 -37.77 -5.36
CA LEU A 89 -3.76 -36.84 -4.97
C LEU A 89 -2.42 -37.27 -5.58
N PRO A 90 -1.64 -36.34 -6.17
CA PRO A 90 -0.27 -36.63 -6.56
C PRO A 90 0.62 -36.74 -5.31
N ARG A 91 1.68 -37.55 -5.40
CA ARG A 91 2.64 -37.72 -4.29
C ARG A 91 3.38 -36.42 -3.94
N SER A 92 3.61 -35.56 -4.93
CA SER A 92 4.38 -34.32 -4.80
C SER A 92 3.92 -33.28 -5.80
N ALA A 93 4.09 -32.00 -5.46
CA ALA A 93 3.86 -30.85 -6.32
C ALA A 93 4.95 -29.79 -6.12
N ASP A 94 5.20 -28.95 -7.13
CA ASP A 94 6.14 -27.82 -7.03
C ASP A 94 5.53 -26.70 -6.17
N ALA A 95 4.21 -26.51 -6.30
CA ALA A 95 3.41 -25.64 -5.43
C ALA A 95 2.00 -26.21 -5.22
N VAL A 96 1.46 -26.03 -4.01
CA VAL A 96 0.07 -26.38 -3.66
C VAL A 96 -0.70 -25.11 -3.30
N VAL A 97 -1.71 -24.78 -4.10
CA VAL A 97 -2.67 -23.70 -3.87
C VAL A 97 -3.86 -24.24 -3.11
N ILE A 98 -4.22 -23.62 -1.99
CA ILE A 98 -5.29 -24.08 -1.11
C ILE A 98 -6.43 -23.05 -1.13
N GLY A 99 -7.59 -23.46 -1.64
CA GLY A 99 -8.78 -22.63 -1.84
C GLY A 99 -9.10 -22.41 -3.32
N GLY A 100 -10.28 -22.87 -3.76
CA GLY A 100 -10.84 -22.76 -5.10
C GLY A 100 -11.70 -21.52 -5.32
N GLY A 101 -11.48 -20.45 -4.56
CA GLY A 101 -12.07 -19.14 -4.82
C GLY A 101 -11.38 -18.40 -5.98
N SER A 102 -11.85 -17.19 -6.29
CA SER A 102 -11.32 -16.31 -7.35
C SER A 102 -9.78 -16.31 -7.41
N LEU A 103 -9.14 -16.01 -6.29
CA LEU A 103 -7.71 -15.80 -6.25
C LEU A 103 -6.89 -17.09 -6.36
N GLY A 104 -7.38 -18.21 -5.82
CA GLY A 104 -6.74 -19.51 -6.05
C GLY A 104 -6.82 -19.92 -7.52
N CYS A 105 -7.98 -19.71 -8.15
CA CYS A 105 -8.18 -19.95 -9.58
C CYS A 105 -7.28 -19.06 -10.45
N GLN A 106 -7.14 -17.77 -10.12
CA GLN A 106 -6.23 -16.84 -10.79
C GLN A 106 -4.77 -17.27 -10.60
N THR A 107 -4.37 -17.62 -9.37
CA THR A 107 -2.99 -18.02 -9.06
C THR A 107 -2.58 -19.29 -9.82
N ILE A 108 -3.41 -20.34 -9.82
CA ILE A 108 -3.07 -21.57 -10.56
C ILE A 108 -3.08 -21.34 -12.07
N TYR A 109 -3.96 -20.48 -12.60
CA TYR A 109 -3.94 -20.05 -13.99
C TYR A 109 -2.63 -19.33 -14.35
N HIS A 110 -2.20 -18.36 -13.54
CA HIS A 110 -0.98 -17.61 -13.82
C HIS A 110 0.29 -18.45 -13.67
N LEU A 111 0.37 -19.34 -12.67
CA LEU A 111 1.45 -20.32 -12.53
C LEU A 111 1.55 -21.21 -13.79
N ALA A 112 0.43 -21.76 -14.24
CA ALA A 112 0.38 -22.62 -15.43
C ALA A 112 0.66 -21.85 -16.73
N LYS A 113 0.19 -20.60 -16.86
CA LYS A 113 0.46 -19.70 -18.01
C LYS A 113 1.93 -19.27 -18.06
N MET A 114 2.62 -19.21 -16.92
CA MET A 114 4.07 -19.00 -16.83
C MET A 114 4.90 -20.29 -16.96
N GLY A 115 4.26 -21.45 -17.18
CA GLY A 115 4.92 -22.72 -17.48
C GLY A 115 5.19 -23.63 -16.27
N MET A 116 4.72 -23.29 -15.06
CA MET A 116 4.78 -24.20 -13.91
C MET A 116 3.60 -25.17 -13.97
N THR A 117 3.84 -26.39 -14.47
CA THR A 117 2.77 -27.37 -14.74
C THR A 117 2.49 -28.33 -13.58
N ASN A 118 3.50 -28.63 -12.73
CA ASN A 118 3.37 -29.52 -11.58
C ASN A 118 2.77 -28.79 -10.36
N VAL A 119 1.63 -28.15 -10.55
CA VAL A 119 0.92 -27.36 -9.53
C VAL A 119 -0.45 -27.96 -9.25
N VAL A 120 -0.84 -27.92 -7.98
CA VAL A 120 -2.10 -28.50 -7.50
C VAL A 120 -2.95 -27.43 -6.82
N LEU A 121 -4.22 -27.32 -7.17
CA LEU A 121 -5.22 -26.60 -6.38
C LEU A 121 -6.05 -27.62 -5.59
N LEU A 122 -6.12 -27.43 -4.27
CA LEU A 122 -7.01 -28.17 -3.37
C LEU A 122 -8.17 -27.26 -2.94
N GLU A 123 -9.39 -27.69 -3.15
CA GLU A 123 -10.61 -27.06 -2.63
C GLU A 123 -11.34 -28.05 -1.71
N ARG A 124 -11.79 -27.59 -0.54
CA ARG A 124 -12.48 -28.37 0.48
C ARG A 124 -13.79 -28.96 -0.05
N ASP A 125 -14.56 -28.13 -0.74
CA ASP A 125 -15.85 -28.46 -1.32
C ASP A 125 -15.74 -28.33 -2.86
N ARG A 126 -16.59 -27.53 -3.51
CA ARG A 126 -16.48 -27.19 -4.94
C ARG A 126 -15.88 -25.81 -5.17
N LEU A 127 -15.41 -25.56 -6.39
CA LEU A 127 -14.92 -24.25 -6.81
C LEU A 127 -15.94 -23.16 -6.48
N THR A 128 -15.43 -22.02 -6.00
CA THR A 128 -16.17 -20.82 -5.56
C THR A 128 -17.01 -20.92 -4.28
N ALA A 129 -17.06 -22.08 -3.59
CA ALA A 129 -17.92 -22.35 -2.42
C ALA A 129 -17.85 -21.34 -1.25
N GLY A 130 -16.74 -20.61 -1.12
CA GLY A 130 -16.55 -19.52 -0.15
C GLY A 130 -17.22 -18.20 -0.58
N THR A 131 -16.46 -17.10 -0.54
CA THR A 131 -16.97 -15.73 -0.78
C THR A 131 -17.20 -15.40 -2.26
N THR A 132 -16.71 -16.25 -3.18
CA THR A 132 -16.62 -15.91 -4.60
C THR A 132 -17.96 -16.05 -5.32
N TRP A 133 -18.76 -17.08 -5.06
CA TRP A 133 -19.99 -17.34 -5.82
C TRP A 133 -21.06 -16.25 -5.66
N HIS A 134 -21.06 -15.53 -4.54
CA HIS A 134 -22.04 -14.50 -4.19
C HIS A 134 -21.50 -13.06 -4.27
N THR A 135 -20.33 -12.81 -4.88
CA THR A 135 -19.84 -11.44 -5.04
C THR A 135 -20.60 -10.68 -6.15
N ALA A 136 -20.71 -9.36 -6.02
CA ALA A 136 -21.34 -8.50 -7.03
C ALA A 136 -20.57 -8.45 -8.38
N GLY A 137 -19.34 -8.97 -8.45
CA GLY A 137 -18.60 -9.14 -9.71
C GLY A 137 -18.20 -7.84 -10.42
N LEU A 138 -18.30 -6.70 -9.75
CA LEU A 138 -17.95 -5.37 -10.27
C LEU A 138 -16.43 -5.23 -10.45
N LEU A 139 -16.01 -4.57 -11.53
CA LEU A 139 -14.62 -4.12 -11.74
C LEU A 139 -14.58 -2.62 -11.99
N TRP A 140 -13.79 -1.92 -11.19
CA TRP A 140 -13.57 -0.48 -11.27
C TRP A 140 -12.07 -0.22 -11.50
N GLN A 141 -11.68 0.36 -12.64
CA GLN A 141 -10.26 0.48 -13.01
C GLN A 141 -9.52 1.60 -12.27
N LEU A 142 -10.24 2.60 -11.73
CA LEU A 142 -9.64 3.73 -11.02
C LEU A 142 -9.69 3.54 -9.49
N ARG A 143 -8.50 3.66 -8.89
CA ARG A 143 -8.23 3.64 -7.44
C ARG A 143 -7.17 4.69 -7.12
N PRO A 144 -7.08 5.21 -5.88
CA PRO A 144 -6.04 6.16 -5.47
C PRO A 144 -4.69 5.46 -5.21
N SER A 145 -4.27 4.57 -6.11
CA SER A 145 -3.02 3.79 -6.00
C SER A 145 -2.53 3.35 -7.39
N ASP A 146 -1.32 3.78 -7.75
CA ASP A 146 -0.59 3.43 -8.97
C ASP A 146 -0.56 1.91 -9.20
N VAL A 147 -0.17 1.14 -8.18
CA VAL A 147 -0.05 -0.31 -8.26
C VAL A 147 -1.42 -0.97 -8.44
N GLU A 148 -2.45 -0.52 -7.71
CA GLU A 148 -3.81 -1.07 -7.89
C GLU A 148 -4.32 -0.85 -9.30
N VAL A 149 -4.12 0.34 -9.87
CA VAL A 149 -4.52 0.65 -11.25
C VAL A 149 -3.86 -0.32 -12.26
N GLU A 150 -2.59 -0.67 -12.07
CA GLU A 150 -1.92 -1.69 -12.91
C GLU A 150 -2.48 -3.12 -12.69
N LEU A 151 -2.74 -3.51 -11.44
CA LEU A 151 -3.34 -4.82 -11.12
C LEU A 151 -4.76 -4.96 -11.71
N LEU A 152 -5.55 -3.88 -11.65
CA LEU A 152 -6.90 -3.79 -12.20
C LEU A 152 -6.90 -3.87 -13.72
N ALA A 153 -5.98 -3.16 -14.39
CA ALA A 153 -5.78 -3.25 -15.82
C ALA A 153 -5.42 -4.68 -16.25
N HIS A 154 -4.58 -5.38 -15.46
CA HIS A 154 -4.27 -6.79 -15.73
C HIS A 154 -5.51 -7.69 -15.56
N THR A 155 -6.24 -7.62 -14.45
CA THR A 155 -7.48 -8.41 -14.25
C THR A 155 -8.46 -8.17 -15.39
N ARG A 156 -8.67 -6.90 -15.76
CA ARG A 156 -9.58 -6.50 -16.85
C ARG A 156 -9.18 -7.16 -18.16
N ASN A 157 -7.90 -7.18 -18.52
CA ASN A 157 -7.44 -7.83 -19.76
C ASN A 157 -7.64 -9.36 -19.72
N VAL A 158 -7.34 -10.00 -18.58
CA VAL A 158 -7.54 -11.45 -18.42
C VAL A 158 -9.00 -11.84 -18.62
N ILE A 159 -9.93 -11.14 -17.97
CA ILE A 159 -11.36 -11.49 -18.03
C ILE A 159 -12.04 -11.08 -19.32
N SER A 160 -11.66 -9.94 -19.93
CA SER A 160 -12.37 -9.40 -21.11
C SER A 160 -11.76 -9.84 -22.45
N LYS A 161 -10.63 -10.55 -22.43
CA LYS A 161 -9.90 -10.94 -23.64
C LYS A 161 -9.17 -12.29 -23.48
N ASP A 162 -8.12 -12.35 -22.67
CA ASP A 162 -7.17 -13.49 -22.70
C ASP A 162 -7.87 -14.84 -22.49
N LEU A 163 -8.80 -14.94 -21.55
CA LEU A 163 -9.49 -16.20 -21.25
C LEU A 163 -10.40 -16.69 -22.38
N GLU A 164 -11.05 -15.78 -23.11
CA GLU A 164 -11.89 -16.14 -24.25
C GLU A 164 -11.01 -16.56 -25.44
N GLU A 165 -9.91 -15.84 -25.70
CA GLU A 165 -8.92 -16.21 -26.72
C GLU A 165 -8.22 -17.56 -26.42
N GLU A 166 -7.95 -17.86 -25.15
CA GLU A 166 -7.28 -19.10 -24.74
C GLU A 166 -8.21 -20.32 -24.66
N THR A 167 -9.50 -20.14 -24.37
CA THR A 167 -10.42 -21.26 -24.06
C THR A 167 -11.65 -21.36 -24.94
N GLY A 168 -12.00 -20.31 -25.69
CA GLY A 168 -13.28 -20.19 -26.39
C GLY A 168 -14.49 -20.06 -25.47
N LEU A 169 -14.30 -19.73 -24.18
CA LEU A 169 -15.36 -19.56 -23.19
C LEU A 169 -15.46 -18.10 -22.75
N HIS A 170 -16.66 -17.55 -22.81
CA HIS A 170 -16.96 -16.20 -22.34
C HIS A 170 -17.02 -16.17 -20.80
N THR A 171 -16.33 -15.20 -20.18
CA THR A 171 -16.22 -15.02 -18.71
C THR A 171 -17.44 -14.39 -18.05
N GLY A 172 -18.45 -14.04 -18.85
CA GLY A 172 -19.59 -13.22 -18.41
C GLY A 172 -19.25 -11.73 -18.26
N TRP A 173 -18.16 -11.26 -18.88
CA TRP A 173 -17.81 -9.84 -18.90
C TRP A 173 -18.87 -8.99 -19.60
N ILE A 174 -19.35 -7.95 -18.93
CA ILE A 174 -20.30 -6.96 -19.44
C ILE A 174 -19.69 -5.59 -19.21
N GLN A 175 -19.30 -4.93 -20.31
CA GLN A 175 -18.74 -3.57 -20.29
C GLN A 175 -19.85 -2.52 -20.42
N ASN A 176 -20.66 -2.33 -19.37
CA ASN A 176 -21.65 -1.26 -19.30
C ASN A 176 -21.09 0.05 -18.69
N GLY A 177 -19.83 0.06 -18.25
CA GLY A 177 -19.19 1.22 -17.64
C GLY A 177 -19.45 1.35 -16.14
N GLY A 178 -18.77 2.31 -15.53
CA GLY A 178 -18.82 2.62 -14.11
C GLY A 178 -18.95 4.12 -13.87
N LEU A 179 -19.83 4.50 -12.93
CA LEU A 179 -20.18 5.88 -12.61
C LEU A 179 -19.98 6.14 -11.12
N PHE A 180 -19.06 7.05 -10.81
CA PHE A 180 -18.66 7.42 -9.46
C PHE A 180 -19.37 8.73 -9.08
N ILE A 181 -20.13 8.75 -7.98
CA ILE A 181 -21.00 9.87 -7.60
C ILE A 181 -20.31 10.84 -6.64
N ALA A 182 -20.45 12.15 -6.88
CA ALA A 182 -19.96 13.20 -5.99
C ALA A 182 -21.09 14.15 -5.57
N SER A 183 -21.62 13.93 -4.36
CA SER A 183 -22.63 14.81 -3.73
C SER A 183 -21.99 16.00 -2.99
N ASN A 184 -20.66 16.06 -2.95
CA ASN A 184 -19.92 17.19 -2.39
C ASN A 184 -18.70 17.57 -3.24
N LYS A 185 -18.21 18.80 -3.03
CA LYS A 185 -17.07 19.36 -3.78
C LYS A 185 -15.76 18.58 -3.55
N GLN A 186 -15.47 18.13 -2.31
CA GLN A 186 -14.23 17.42 -2.01
C GLN A 186 -14.17 16.10 -2.77
N ARG A 187 -15.29 15.36 -2.83
CA ARG A 187 -15.40 14.14 -3.63
C ARG A 187 -15.18 14.39 -5.13
N LEU A 188 -15.75 15.46 -5.67
CA LEU A 188 -15.52 15.83 -7.07
C LEU A 188 -14.04 16.18 -7.34
N ASP A 189 -13.35 16.79 -6.38
CA ASP A 189 -11.92 17.10 -6.48
C ASP A 189 -11.04 15.84 -6.33
N GLU A 190 -11.42 14.87 -5.49
CA GLU A 190 -10.84 13.51 -5.46
C GLU A 190 -10.95 12.85 -6.84
N TYR A 191 -12.13 12.90 -7.46
CA TYR A 191 -12.36 12.30 -8.77
C TYR A 191 -11.60 12.97 -9.91
N LYS A 192 -11.36 14.29 -9.86
CA LYS A 192 -10.46 14.97 -10.81
C LYS A 192 -9.01 14.47 -10.65
N ARG A 193 -8.58 14.14 -9.43
CA ARG A 193 -7.27 13.50 -9.17
C ARG A 193 -7.24 12.08 -9.73
N LEU A 194 -8.28 11.27 -9.52
CA LEU A 194 -8.41 9.92 -10.11
C LEU A 194 -8.43 9.95 -11.64
N MET A 195 -9.15 10.88 -12.28
CA MET A 195 -9.10 11.06 -13.74
C MET A 195 -7.69 11.46 -14.21
N SER A 196 -6.97 12.26 -13.44
CA SER A 196 -5.58 12.65 -13.76
C SER A 196 -4.63 11.46 -13.67
N LEU A 197 -4.79 10.58 -12.68
CA LEU A 197 -4.11 9.29 -12.58
C LEU A 197 -4.47 8.37 -13.76
N GLY A 198 -5.76 8.27 -14.10
CA GLY A 198 -6.26 7.50 -15.24
C GLY A 198 -5.58 7.88 -16.57
N LYS A 199 -5.33 9.18 -16.79
CA LYS A 199 -4.59 9.67 -17.98
C LYS A 199 -3.15 9.16 -18.04
N VAL A 200 -2.47 8.99 -16.90
CA VAL A 200 -1.10 8.42 -16.85
C VAL A 200 -1.10 6.95 -17.28
N TYR A 201 -2.13 6.20 -16.88
CA TYR A 201 -2.28 4.77 -17.17
C TYR A 201 -3.10 4.45 -18.44
N GLY A 202 -3.51 5.47 -19.21
CA GLY A 202 -4.30 5.28 -20.43
C GLY A 202 -5.76 4.83 -20.20
N ILE A 203 -6.28 5.02 -18.99
CA ILE A 203 -7.67 4.71 -18.64
C ILE A 203 -8.56 5.90 -19.04
N GLU A 204 -9.35 5.64 -20.08
CA GLU A 204 -10.40 6.53 -20.55
C GLU A 204 -11.43 6.81 -19.44
N SER A 205 -11.58 8.08 -19.09
CA SER A 205 -12.48 8.54 -18.04
C SER A 205 -12.84 10.02 -18.21
N TYR A 206 -14.04 10.37 -17.78
CA TYR A 206 -14.66 11.69 -18.00
C TYR A 206 -15.29 12.19 -16.70
N VAL A 207 -15.00 13.43 -16.30
CA VAL A 207 -15.78 14.11 -15.26
C VAL A 207 -16.99 14.77 -15.93
N LEU A 208 -18.19 14.34 -15.56
CA LEU A 208 -19.45 14.79 -16.13
C LEU A 208 -20.15 15.79 -15.21
N SER A 209 -20.85 16.76 -15.80
CA SER A 209 -21.81 17.60 -15.09
C SER A 209 -23.06 16.80 -14.67
N PRO A 210 -23.89 17.32 -13.75
CA PRO A 210 -25.18 16.71 -13.41
C PRO A 210 -26.11 16.51 -14.62
N ALA A 211 -26.09 17.41 -15.60
CA ALA A 211 -26.89 17.29 -16.83
C ALA A 211 -26.40 16.13 -17.71
N GLU A 212 -25.10 16.07 -18.02
CA GLU A 212 -24.51 14.95 -18.80
C GLU A 212 -24.67 13.60 -18.06
N THR A 213 -24.64 13.63 -16.72
CA THR A 213 -24.93 12.46 -15.88
C THR A 213 -26.39 12.00 -16.04
N LYS A 214 -27.34 12.93 -16.12
CA LYS A 214 -28.76 12.65 -16.33
C LYS A 214 -29.05 12.12 -17.73
N ASP A 215 -28.35 12.63 -18.75
CA ASP A 215 -28.44 12.11 -20.11
C ASP A 215 -27.91 10.67 -20.22
N LEU A 216 -26.81 10.36 -19.51
CA LEU A 216 -26.23 9.01 -19.44
C LEU A 216 -27.03 8.05 -18.55
N TYR A 217 -27.66 8.55 -17.47
CA TYR A 217 -28.44 7.76 -16.52
C TYR A 217 -29.78 8.45 -16.20
N PRO A 218 -30.79 8.35 -17.09
CA PRO A 218 -32.07 9.07 -16.95
C PRO A 218 -32.84 8.81 -15.65
N LEU A 219 -32.70 7.63 -15.04
CA LEU A 219 -33.35 7.28 -13.78
C LEU A 219 -32.63 7.79 -12.52
N MET A 220 -31.45 8.41 -12.67
CA MET A 220 -30.66 8.91 -11.54
C MET A 220 -31.20 10.25 -11.03
N ASN A 221 -31.27 10.44 -9.71
CA ASN A 221 -31.37 11.76 -9.13
C ASN A 221 -30.02 12.47 -9.21
N VAL A 222 -30.00 13.67 -9.79
CA VAL A 222 -28.79 14.48 -9.99
C VAL A 222 -28.85 15.83 -9.29
N ASP A 223 -29.95 16.14 -8.58
CA ASP A 223 -30.27 17.48 -8.10
C ASP A 223 -29.33 17.95 -6.96
N ASP A 224 -28.76 17.00 -6.22
CA ASP A 224 -27.78 17.21 -5.14
C ASP A 224 -26.32 16.94 -5.58
N LEU A 225 -26.07 16.69 -6.87
CA LEU A 225 -24.74 16.34 -7.38
C LEU A 225 -23.91 17.56 -7.80
N TYR A 226 -22.63 17.53 -7.46
CA TYR A 226 -21.63 18.45 -8.01
C TYR A 226 -21.11 17.95 -9.37
N GLY A 227 -21.22 16.65 -9.62
CA GLY A 227 -20.81 15.98 -10.86
C GLY A 227 -20.58 14.49 -10.62
N THR A 228 -20.10 13.79 -11.64
CA THR A 228 -19.70 12.38 -11.55
C THR A 228 -18.38 12.12 -12.27
N LEU A 229 -17.76 10.98 -12.01
CA LEU A 229 -16.66 10.44 -12.81
C LEU A 229 -17.12 9.16 -13.50
N TYR A 230 -17.17 9.20 -14.83
CA TYR A 230 -17.57 8.10 -15.69
C TYR A 230 -16.35 7.41 -16.28
N VAL A 231 -16.32 6.08 -16.19
CA VAL A 231 -15.29 5.20 -16.77
C VAL A 231 -16.02 4.23 -17.73
N PRO A 232 -16.04 4.49 -19.05
CA PRO A 232 -16.85 3.69 -20.00
C PRO A 232 -16.43 2.22 -20.10
N LYS A 233 -15.20 1.94 -19.69
CA LYS A 233 -14.53 0.64 -19.83
C LYS A 233 -14.58 -0.23 -18.57
N ASP A 234 -15.20 0.26 -17.50
CA ASP A 234 -15.55 -0.53 -16.31
C ASP A 234 -16.75 -1.45 -16.59
N GLY A 235 -17.09 -2.34 -15.66
CA GLY A 235 -18.13 -3.34 -15.93
C GLY A 235 -18.32 -4.38 -14.83
N THR A 236 -18.93 -5.49 -15.20
CA THR A 236 -19.13 -6.66 -14.32
C THR A 236 -18.66 -7.95 -15.00
N MET A 237 -18.34 -8.97 -14.21
CA MET A 237 -18.06 -10.34 -14.68
C MET A 237 -18.95 -11.36 -13.94
N ASP A 238 -19.09 -12.56 -14.50
CA ASP A 238 -19.66 -13.70 -13.76
C ASP A 238 -18.58 -14.34 -12.88
N PRO A 239 -18.70 -14.32 -11.54
CA PRO A 239 -17.69 -14.90 -10.65
C PRO A 239 -17.49 -16.40 -10.88
N ALA A 240 -18.57 -17.16 -11.08
CA ALA A 240 -18.51 -18.62 -11.20
C ALA A 240 -17.98 -19.06 -12.58
N GLY A 241 -18.49 -18.46 -13.66
CA GLY A 241 -17.99 -18.66 -15.02
C GLY A 241 -16.53 -18.27 -15.19
N THR A 242 -16.10 -17.15 -14.59
CA THR A 242 -14.68 -16.73 -14.62
C THR A 242 -13.78 -17.75 -13.92
N CYS A 243 -14.11 -18.20 -12.71
CA CYS A 243 -13.33 -19.21 -11.98
C CYS A 243 -13.27 -20.55 -12.72
N THR A 244 -14.38 -20.97 -13.32
CA THR A 244 -14.47 -22.18 -14.15
C THR A 244 -13.58 -22.07 -15.40
N THR A 245 -13.51 -20.88 -16.01
CA THR A 245 -12.70 -20.65 -17.21
C THR A 245 -11.21 -20.61 -16.89
N LEU A 246 -10.83 -19.97 -15.78
CA LEU A 246 -9.47 -19.95 -15.24
C LEU A 246 -8.94 -21.37 -14.95
N THR A 247 -9.71 -22.19 -14.23
CA THR A 247 -9.29 -23.56 -13.89
C THR A 247 -9.23 -24.47 -15.10
N ARG A 248 -10.11 -24.29 -16.10
CA ARG A 248 -10.00 -24.96 -17.40
C ARG A 248 -8.74 -24.56 -18.16
N ALA A 249 -8.43 -23.26 -18.24
CA ALA A 249 -7.21 -22.77 -18.88
C ALA A 249 -5.94 -23.30 -18.17
N ALA A 250 -5.93 -23.33 -16.83
CA ALA A 250 -4.85 -23.91 -16.04
C ALA A 250 -4.69 -25.42 -16.31
N SER A 251 -5.78 -26.18 -16.28
CA SER A 251 -5.76 -27.64 -16.53
C SER A 251 -5.39 -28.01 -17.96
N ALA A 252 -5.77 -27.21 -18.96
CA ALA A 252 -5.30 -27.37 -20.34
C ALA A 252 -3.78 -27.18 -20.48
N ARG A 253 -3.14 -26.50 -19.52
CA ARG A 253 -1.69 -26.29 -19.41
C ARG A 253 -1.01 -27.28 -18.45
N GLY A 254 -1.73 -28.29 -17.95
CA GLY A 254 -1.19 -29.38 -17.12
C GLY A 254 -1.42 -29.24 -15.60
N ALA A 255 -1.98 -28.12 -15.14
CA ALA A 255 -2.26 -27.92 -13.72
C ALA A 255 -3.38 -28.83 -13.19
N THR A 256 -3.24 -29.32 -11.96
CA THR A 256 -4.21 -30.24 -11.34
C THR A 256 -5.13 -29.53 -10.37
N VAL A 257 -6.42 -29.42 -10.71
CA VAL A 257 -7.47 -28.95 -9.78
C VAL A 257 -8.18 -30.15 -9.15
N ILE A 258 -8.29 -30.15 -7.82
CA ILE A 258 -8.93 -31.20 -7.00
C ILE A 258 -9.93 -30.56 -6.02
N GLU A 259 -11.22 -30.74 -6.32
CA GLU A 259 -12.35 -30.45 -5.43
C GLU A 259 -12.65 -31.64 -4.50
N ASN A 260 -13.41 -31.39 -3.43
CA ASN A 260 -13.75 -32.31 -2.33
C ASN A 260 -12.51 -32.84 -1.57
N CYS A 261 -11.54 -31.97 -1.32
CA CYS A 261 -10.25 -32.31 -0.69
C CYS A 261 -9.86 -31.29 0.40
N PRO A 262 -10.44 -31.38 1.61
CA PRO A 262 -10.04 -30.54 2.73
C PRO A 262 -8.58 -30.75 3.13
N VAL A 263 -7.84 -29.64 3.27
CA VAL A 263 -6.55 -29.63 3.95
C VAL A 263 -6.76 -29.67 5.46
N THR A 264 -6.08 -30.60 6.12
CA THR A 264 -6.15 -30.83 7.57
C THR A 264 -4.88 -30.42 8.31
N GLY A 265 -3.76 -30.27 7.61
CA GLY A 265 -2.48 -29.85 8.20
C GLY A 265 -1.46 -29.36 7.16
N ILE A 266 -0.45 -28.63 7.64
CA ILE A 266 0.74 -28.24 6.87
C ILE A 266 1.96 -28.74 7.64
N THR A 267 2.70 -29.69 7.08
CA THR A 267 3.93 -30.17 7.70
C THR A 267 5.03 -29.12 7.51
N VAL A 268 5.42 -28.44 8.58
CA VAL A 268 6.62 -27.58 8.60
C VAL A 268 7.80 -28.31 9.22
N ARG A 269 9.01 -28.02 8.74
CA ARG A 269 10.27 -28.47 9.34
C ARG A 269 11.18 -27.28 9.58
N GLU A 270 11.78 -27.24 10.76
CA GLU A 270 12.88 -26.34 11.05
C GLU A 270 14.17 -26.89 10.42
N ASP A 271 14.98 -26.02 9.82
CA ASP A 271 16.32 -26.37 9.34
C ASP A 271 17.40 -26.10 10.40
N GLU A 272 18.65 -26.41 10.06
CA GLU A 272 19.81 -26.20 10.94
C GLU A 272 20.05 -24.72 11.30
N THR A 273 19.38 -23.78 10.64
CA THR A 273 19.45 -22.32 10.87
C THR A 273 18.24 -21.76 11.63
N GLY A 274 17.36 -22.63 12.14
CA GLY A 274 16.14 -22.23 12.86
C GLY A 274 14.98 -21.81 11.96
N VAL A 275 15.05 -22.09 10.64
CA VAL A 275 14.03 -21.66 9.67
C VAL A 275 12.98 -22.73 9.46
N ARG A 276 11.76 -22.43 9.87
CA ARG A 276 10.58 -23.21 9.50
C ARG A 276 10.30 -23.08 7.99
N ARG A 277 10.43 -24.18 7.26
CA ARG A 277 10.03 -24.33 5.85
C ARG A 277 8.92 -25.36 5.71
N VAL A 278 8.02 -25.14 4.76
CA VAL A 278 6.98 -26.13 4.41
C VAL A 278 7.63 -27.36 3.77
N ARG A 279 7.11 -28.55 4.10
CA ARG A 279 7.57 -29.84 3.56
C ARG A 279 6.46 -30.65 2.87
N ALA A 280 5.22 -30.48 3.32
CA ALA A 280 4.05 -31.16 2.75
C ALA A 280 2.72 -30.51 3.18
N VAL A 281 1.66 -30.85 2.44
CA VAL A 281 0.25 -30.57 2.78
C VAL A 281 -0.44 -31.88 3.12
N GLU A 282 -1.19 -31.91 4.21
CA GLU A 282 -1.88 -33.10 4.74
C GLU A 282 -3.39 -32.99 4.51
N THR A 283 -4.00 -34.12 4.14
CA THR A 283 -5.45 -34.30 3.94
C THR A 283 -5.86 -35.68 4.47
N GLU A 284 -7.15 -35.92 4.68
CA GLU A 284 -7.67 -37.25 5.04
C GLU A 284 -7.45 -38.32 3.93
N HIS A 285 -7.11 -37.89 2.71
CA HIS A 285 -6.94 -38.74 1.53
C HIS A 285 -5.46 -38.95 1.14
N GLY A 286 -4.53 -38.41 1.94
CA GLY A 286 -3.08 -38.52 1.73
C GLY A 286 -2.35 -37.19 1.87
N THR A 287 -1.04 -37.26 1.66
CA THR A 287 -0.10 -36.15 1.84
C THR A 287 0.55 -35.79 0.52
N ILE A 288 0.57 -34.51 0.16
CA ILE A 288 1.29 -33.99 -1.02
C ILE A 288 2.60 -33.37 -0.54
N GLU A 289 3.73 -33.96 -0.93
CA GLU A 289 5.05 -33.39 -0.69
C GLU A 289 5.24 -32.09 -1.51
N THR A 290 5.54 -30.96 -0.86
CA THR A 290 5.77 -29.67 -1.53
C THR A 290 6.71 -28.79 -0.71
N ALA A 291 7.51 -27.96 -1.40
CA ALA A 291 8.32 -26.91 -0.80
C ALA A 291 7.64 -25.53 -0.84
N CYS A 292 6.45 -25.42 -1.44
CA CYS A 292 5.69 -24.18 -1.55
C CYS A 292 4.20 -24.42 -1.33
N VAL A 293 3.60 -23.66 -0.41
CA VAL A 293 2.15 -23.60 -0.20
C VAL A 293 1.66 -22.18 -0.43
N VAL A 294 0.45 -22.06 -0.95
CA VAL A 294 -0.22 -20.80 -1.26
C VAL A 294 -1.61 -20.85 -0.65
N ASN A 295 -1.81 -20.18 0.48
CA ASN A 295 -3.11 -20.12 1.15
C ASN A 295 -3.97 -19.01 0.51
N CYS A 296 -4.92 -19.45 -0.31
CA CYS A 296 -5.98 -18.65 -0.91
C CYS A 296 -7.35 -18.97 -0.24
N ALA A 297 -7.35 -19.41 1.01
CA ALA A 297 -8.53 -19.98 1.70
C ALA A 297 -9.56 -18.94 2.17
N GLY A 298 -9.47 -17.68 1.75
CA GLY A 298 -10.42 -16.62 2.06
C GLY A 298 -10.63 -16.43 3.57
N VAL A 299 -11.87 -16.54 4.04
CA VAL A 299 -12.23 -16.44 5.47
C VAL A 299 -11.57 -17.51 6.36
N TRP A 300 -11.11 -18.63 5.78
CA TRP A 300 -10.39 -19.69 6.51
C TRP A 300 -8.86 -19.48 6.53
N ALA A 301 -8.34 -18.39 5.96
CA ALA A 301 -6.90 -18.14 5.86
C ALA A 301 -6.19 -18.13 7.23
N THR A 302 -6.81 -17.60 8.28
CA THR A 302 -6.25 -17.61 9.64
C THR A 302 -6.09 -19.02 10.19
N LYS A 303 -7.08 -19.90 9.98
CA LYS A 303 -7.02 -21.32 10.39
C LYS A 303 -5.90 -22.06 9.66
N LEU A 304 -5.69 -21.77 8.37
CA LEU A 304 -4.64 -22.39 7.57
C LEU A 304 -3.25 -21.85 7.92
N GLY A 305 -3.14 -20.55 8.24
CA GLY A 305 -1.94 -19.96 8.82
C GLY A 305 -1.55 -20.62 10.15
N ASP A 306 -2.52 -20.85 11.04
CA ASP A 306 -2.28 -21.54 12.32
C ASP A 306 -1.74 -22.97 12.13
N MET A 307 -2.14 -23.70 11.08
CA MET A 307 -1.56 -25.02 10.75
C MET A 307 -0.06 -24.94 10.42
N ALA A 308 0.40 -23.83 9.82
CA ALA A 308 1.83 -23.56 9.56
C ALA A 308 2.52 -22.81 10.73
N GLY A 309 1.78 -22.46 11.79
CA GLY A 309 2.25 -21.60 12.88
C GLY A 309 2.59 -20.17 12.42
N VAL A 310 1.78 -19.61 11.51
CA VAL A 310 1.83 -18.25 10.98
C VAL A 310 0.57 -17.50 11.43
N LYS A 311 0.71 -16.28 11.95
CA LYS A 311 -0.43 -15.44 12.34
C LYS A 311 -0.87 -14.55 11.19
N VAL A 312 -2.11 -14.74 10.74
CA VAL A 312 -2.72 -13.97 9.64
C VAL A 312 -3.68 -12.93 10.25
N PRO A 313 -3.41 -11.63 10.12
CA PRO A 313 -4.24 -10.58 10.72
C PRO A 313 -5.50 -10.32 9.87
N LEU A 314 -6.48 -11.22 9.99
CA LEU A 314 -7.71 -11.21 9.21
C LEU A 314 -8.92 -11.55 10.11
N ILE A 315 -10.02 -10.84 9.90
CA ILE A 315 -11.32 -11.13 10.51
C ILE A 315 -12.41 -11.17 9.44
N ALA A 316 -13.40 -12.04 9.62
CA ALA A 316 -14.56 -12.10 8.75
C ALA A 316 -15.69 -11.20 9.28
N MET A 317 -16.45 -10.62 8.36
CA MET A 317 -17.61 -9.76 8.63
C MET A 317 -18.75 -10.15 7.68
N HIS A 318 -19.99 -9.85 8.05
CA HIS A 318 -21.09 -9.93 7.11
C HIS A 318 -21.02 -8.76 6.15
N HIS A 319 -21.31 -9.01 4.88
CA HIS A 319 -21.50 -7.98 3.86
C HIS A 319 -22.73 -8.35 3.02
N ALA A 320 -23.55 -7.36 2.70
CA ALA A 320 -24.87 -7.60 2.13
C ALA A 320 -25.19 -6.74 0.91
N TYR A 321 -26.01 -7.32 0.03
CA TYR A 321 -26.77 -6.61 -0.97
C TYR A 321 -28.15 -7.26 -1.16
N VAL A 322 -29.09 -6.47 -1.69
CA VAL A 322 -30.40 -6.95 -2.13
C VAL A 322 -30.47 -6.91 -3.65
N VAL A 323 -31.22 -7.83 -4.25
CA VAL A 323 -31.55 -7.82 -5.67
C VAL A 323 -33.00 -7.41 -5.80
N THR A 324 -33.25 -6.36 -6.58
CA THR A 324 -34.58 -5.80 -6.79
C THR A 324 -35.43 -6.68 -7.70
N GLU A 325 -36.72 -6.39 -7.74
CA GLU A 325 -37.56 -6.72 -8.89
C GLU A 325 -37.20 -5.85 -10.11
N ARG A 326 -37.93 -6.05 -11.21
CA ARG A 326 -37.72 -5.32 -12.46
C ARG A 326 -37.97 -3.82 -12.30
N ILE A 327 -37.06 -3.01 -12.82
CA ILE A 327 -37.18 -1.55 -12.94
C ILE A 327 -37.28 -1.21 -14.43
N GLU A 328 -38.32 -0.48 -14.83
CA GLU A 328 -38.51 -0.08 -16.21
C GLU A 328 -37.52 1.04 -16.62
N GLY A 329 -36.85 0.87 -17.75
CA GLY A 329 -35.87 1.85 -18.28
C GLY A 329 -34.46 1.77 -17.69
N ILE A 330 -34.16 0.81 -16.81
CA ILE A 330 -32.84 0.64 -16.18
C ILE A 330 -31.80 -0.07 -17.08
N GLN A 331 -32.23 -0.63 -18.22
CA GLN A 331 -31.35 -1.41 -19.09
C GLN A 331 -30.23 -0.57 -19.69
N ASN A 332 -29.05 -1.18 -19.88
CA ASN A 332 -27.85 -0.58 -20.46
C ASN A 332 -27.22 0.59 -19.68
N MET A 333 -27.67 0.86 -18.45
CA MET A 333 -27.06 1.88 -17.59
C MET A 333 -25.69 1.43 -17.05
N PRO A 334 -24.75 2.37 -16.80
CA PRO A 334 -23.52 2.08 -16.06
C PRO A 334 -23.78 1.56 -14.65
N ASN A 335 -22.83 0.82 -14.09
CA ASN A 335 -22.86 0.50 -12.66
C ASN A 335 -22.55 1.77 -11.85
N VAL A 336 -23.17 1.93 -10.69
CA VAL A 336 -23.01 3.13 -9.85
C VAL A 336 -22.23 2.79 -8.59
N ARG A 337 -21.30 3.66 -8.20
CA ARG A 337 -20.73 3.70 -6.86
C ARG A 337 -20.90 5.11 -6.29
N ASP A 338 -21.80 5.25 -5.33
CA ASP A 338 -21.92 6.44 -4.52
C ASP A 338 -21.14 6.26 -3.21
N HIS A 339 -19.97 6.90 -3.19
CA HIS A 339 -19.09 6.87 -2.05
C HIS A 339 -19.61 7.73 -0.89
N ASP A 340 -20.41 8.75 -1.16
CA ASP A 340 -20.90 9.70 -0.15
C ASP A 340 -22.13 9.16 0.59
N ALA A 341 -22.93 8.29 -0.06
CA ALA A 341 -24.03 7.55 0.56
C ALA A 341 -23.70 6.06 0.85
N SER A 342 -22.41 5.69 0.88
CA SER A 342 -21.92 4.34 1.20
C SER A 342 -22.50 3.17 0.36
N VAL A 343 -22.97 3.42 -0.87
CA VAL A 343 -23.76 2.44 -1.66
C VAL A 343 -23.19 2.17 -3.06
N TYR A 344 -23.38 0.95 -3.55
CA TYR A 344 -23.14 0.58 -4.95
C TYR A 344 -24.39 -0.06 -5.58
N LEU A 345 -24.61 0.25 -6.86
CA LEU A 345 -25.69 -0.29 -7.67
C LEU A 345 -25.08 -1.02 -8.86
N ARG A 346 -25.25 -2.35 -8.90
CA ARG A 346 -24.86 -3.19 -10.03
C ARG A 346 -26.07 -3.41 -10.93
N LEU A 347 -25.93 -3.20 -12.24
CA LEU A 347 -26.98 -3.59 -13.18
C LEU A 347 -27.00 -5.10 -13.38
N GLN A 348 -28.18 -5.71 -13.31
CA GLN A 348 -28.40 -7.13 -13.57
C GLN A 348 -29.63 -7.33 -14.48
N GLY A 349 -29.44 -7.11 -15.78
CA GLY A 349 -30.52 -7.19 -16.77
C GLY A 349 -31.47 -6.01 -16.65
N ASP A 350 -32.67 -6.26 -16.12
CA ASP A 350 -33.69 -5.25 -15.80
C ASP A 350 -33.90 -5.04 -14.29
N ALA A 351 -32.99 -5.56 -13.45
CA ALA A 351 -32.96 -5.35 -11.99
C ALA A 351 -31.63 -4.74 -11.53
N LEU A 352 -31.59 -4.25 -10.29
CA LEU A 352 -30.36 -3.78 -9.63
C LEU A 352 -29.97 -4.73 -8.48
N SER A 353 -28.66 -4.96 -8.31
CA SER A 353 -28.11 -5.38 -7.02
C SER A 353 -27.68 -4.13 -6.25
N VAL A 354 -28.26 -3.90 -5.08
CA VAL A 354 -28.03 -2.73 -4.22
C VAL A 354 -27.31 -3.20 -2.97
N GLY A 355 -26.05 -2.80 -2.78
CA GLY A 355 -25.26 -3.14 -1.59
C GLY A 355 -24.49 -1.94 -1.06
N GLY A 356 -23.98 -2.01 0.16
CA GLY A 356 -23.30 -0.87 0.78
C GLY A 356 -22.39 -1.23 1.94
N TYR A 357 -21.85 -0.21 2.60
CA TYR A 357 -20.90 -0.31 3.70
C TYR A 357 -21.38 0.54 4.88
N GLU A 358 -22.15 -0.10 5.76
CA GLU A 358 -22.60 0.42 7.04
C GLU A 358 -21.44 0.71 8.02
N GLN A 359 -21.71 1.55 9.03
CA GLN A 359 -20.75 1.85 10.09
C GLN A 359 -20.72 0.81 11.22
N ASN A 360 -21.61 -0.18 11.21
CA ASN A 360 -21.79 -1.19 12.26
C ASN A 360 -21.85 -2.62 11.70
N PRO A 361 -20.85 -3.08 10.92
CA PRO A 361 -20.85 -4.43 10.35
C PRO A 361 -20.97 -5.53 11.41
N ILE A 362 -21.62 -6.64 11.08
CA ILE A 362 -21.68 -7.81 11.96
C ILE A 362 -20.37 -8.59 11.82
N PHE A 363 -19.65 -8.81 12.92
CA PHE A 363 -18.44 -9.63 12.93
C PHE A 363 -18.79 -11.12 12.95
N TRP A 364 -18.01 -11.93 12.22
CA TRP A 364 -18.11 -13.39 12.24
C TRP A 364 -16.88 -13.99 12.95
N ASP A 365 -16.90 -13.94 14.29
CA ASP A 365 -15.76 -14.30 15.15
C ASP A 365 -15.38 -15.79 15.11
N LYS A 366 -16.28 -16.67 14.64
CA LYS A 366 -16.08 -18.12 14.57
C LYS A 366 -16.50 -18.67 13.21
N VAL A 367 -15.57 -18.64 12.27
CA VAL A 367 -15.74 -19.17 10.92
C VAL A 367 -16.00 -20.68 10.97
N SER A 368 -17.16 -21.11 10.49
CA SER A 368 -17.56 -22.53 10.45
C SER A 368 -16.85 -23.29 9.34
N ASP A 369 -16.40 -24.51 9.62
CA ASP A 369 -15.82 -25.42 8.61
C ASP A 369 -16.86 -25.99 7.62
N LYS A 370 -18.14 -25.93 7.99
CA LYS A 370 -19.26 -26.48 7.20
C LYS A 370 -19.92 -25.45 6.27
N PHE A 371 -19.51 -24.18 6.36
CA PHE A 371 -20.10 -23.10 5.56
C PHE A 371 -19.57 -23.17 4.13
N ALA A 372 -20.43 -23.58 3.18
CA ALA A 372 -20.14 -23.74 1.76
C ALA A 372 -21.43 -23.53 0.97
N PHE A 373 -21.44 -22.61 -0.01
CA PHE A 373 -22.65 -22.15 -0.73
C PHE A 373 -23.81 -21.69 0.20
N SER A 374 -23.48 -21.31 1.43
CA SER A 374 -24.40 -20.77 2.43
C SER A 374 -24.42 -19.24 2.40
N LEU A 375 -25.50 -18.66 2.91
CA LEU A 375 -25.63 -17.24 3.22
C LEU A 375 -26.15 -17.08 4.65
N PHE A 376 -26.02 -15.89 5.23
CA PHE A 376 -26.71 -15.52 6.45
C PHE A 376 -28.09 -14.94 6.12
N ASP A 377 -29.01 -14.97 7.08
CA ASP A 377 -30.19 -14.12 7.02
C ASP A 377 -29.78 -12.63 7.04
N LEU A 378 -30.50 -11.79 6.29
CA LEU A 378 -30.21 -10.36 6.20
C LEU A 378 -30.75 -9.63 7.44
N ASP A 379 -29.85 -8.93 8.14
CA ASP A 379 -30.24 -7.96 9.17
C ASP A 379 -30.66 -6.64 8.50
N TRP A 380 -31.96 -6.33 8.58
CA TRP A 380 -32.53 -5.11 8.02
C TRP A 380 -32.24 -3.86 8.84
N ASP A 381 -32.04 -3.96 10.15
CA ASP A 381 -31.72 -2.81 11.01
C ASP A 381 -30.31 -2.28 10.70
N VAL A 382 -29.39 -3.20 10.38
CA VAL A 382 -28.04 -2.89 9.86
C VAL A 382 -28.12 -2.41 8.41
N PHE A 383 -28.76 -3.18 7.51
CA PHE A 383 -28.73 -2.90 6.07
C PHE A 383 -29.50 -1.63 5.65
N SER A 384 -30.51 -1.20 6.43
CA SER A 384 -31.30 0.01 6.12
C SER A 384 -30.46 1.28 5.99
N ALA A 385 -29.29 1.34 6.64
CA ALA A 385 -28.34 2.45 6.51
C ALA A 385 -27.92 2.75 5.06
N ASN A 386 -27.94 1.73 4.18
CA ASN A 386 -27.55 1.85 2.78
C ASN A 386 -28.76 2.09 1.83
N ILE A 387 -29.98 1.75 2.27
CA ILE A 387 -31.18 1.80 1.41
C ILE A 387 -31.61 3.25 1.12
N GLU A 388 -31.59 4.13 2.12
CA GLU A 388 -31.99 5.54 1.96
C GLU A 388 -31.12 6.24 0.90
N GLY A 389 -29.81 5.97 0.90
CA GLY A 389 -28.88 6.41 -0.13
C GLY A 389 -29.21 5.87 -1.52
N ALA A 390 -29.52 4.57 -1.62
CA ALA A 390 -29.93 3.95 -2.87
C ALA A 390 -31.21 4.59 -3.45
N MET A 391 -32.23 4.76 -2.62
CA MET A 391 -33.51 5.38 -3.01
C MET A 391 -33.33 6.83 -3.45
N ASN A 392 -32.52 7.63 -2.74
CA ASN A 392 -32.18 8.97 -3.20
C ASN A 392 -31.53 8.94 -4.59
N ARG A 393 -30.60 8.01 -4.85
CA ARG A 393 -29.89 7.93 -6.14
C ARG A 393 -30.75 7.44 -7.30
N VAL A 394 -31.64 6.48 -7.06
CA VAL A 394 -32.58 5.95 -8.07
C VAL A 394 -33.98 5.89 -7.44
N PRO A 395 -34.77 6.98 -7.54
CA PRO A 395 -36.08 7.10 -6.86
C PRO A 395 -37.10 6.00 -7.17
N ALA A 396 -36.96 5.32 -8.32
CA ALA A 396 -37.78 4.14 -8.64
C ALA A 396 -37.68 3.02 -7.57
N LEU A 397 -36.57 2.96 -6.82
CA LEU A 397 -36.37 1.99 -5.74
C LEU A 397 -37.35 2.15 -4.57
N GLU A 398 -37.95 3.33 -4.37
CA GLU A 398 -38.98 3.54 -3.34
C GLU A 398 -40.21 2.64 -3.53
N GLN A 399 -40.50 2.26 -4.78
CA GLN A 399 -41.68 1.48 -5.17
C GLN A 399 -41.32 0.09 -5.72
N THR A 400 -40.03 -0.24 -5.82
CA THR A 400 -39.56 -1.51 -6.40
C THR A 400 -39.46 -2.58 -5.31
N GLY A 401 -40.06 -3.75 -5.52
CA GLY A 401 -39.94 -4.88 -4.60
C GLY A 401 -38.52 -5.46 -4.52
N ILE A 402 -38.27 -6.27 -3.50
CA ILE A 402 -37.00 -6.99 -3.31
C ILE A 402 -37.21 -8.47 -3.64
N LYS A 403 -36.52 -8.93 -4.68
CA LYS A 403 -36.61 -10.29 -5.20
C LYS A 403 -35.82 -11.31 -4.37
N SER A 404 -34.65 -10.91 -3.87
CA SER A 404 -33.81 -11.76 -3.02
C SER A 404 -32.80 -10.96 -2.21
N THR A 405 -32.44 -11.46 -1.04
CA THR A 405 -31.37 -10.92 -0.20
C THR A 405 -30.11 -11.79 -0.35
N VAL A 406 -28.93 -11.16 -0.29
CA VAL A 406 -27.63 -11.84 -0.24
C VAL A 406 -26.85 -11.22 0.91
N CYS A 407 -26.63 -11.99 1.98
CA CYS A 407 -25.76 -11.63 3.08
C CYS A 407 -24.72 -12.74 3.22
N GLY A 408 -23.46 -12.44 2.95
CA GLY A 408 -22.37 -13.42 2.92
C GLY A 408 -21.16 -12.94 3.69
N PRO A 409 -20.21 -13.82 4.02
CA PRO A 409 -19.02 -13.43 4.72
C PRO A 409 -18.05 -12.71 3.77
N GLY A 410 -17.72 -11.46 4.10
CA GLY A 410 -16.60 -10.71 3.55
C GLY A 410 -15.35 -10.85 4.45
N THR A 411 -14.19 -10.52 3.88
CA THR A 411 -12.92 -10.40 4.62
C THR A 411 -12.40 -8.98 4.52
N LEU A 412 -11.90 -8.47 5.64
CA LEU A 412 -11.08 -7.26 5.67
C LEU A 412 -9.84 -7.50 6.53
N LEU A 413 -8.77 -6.84 6.11
CA LEU A 413 -7.38 -7.01 6.54
C LEU A 413 -6.71 -8.35 6.27
N TRP A 414 -5.37 -8.35 6.31
CA TRP A 414 -4.54 -8.36 5.08
C TRP A 414 -3.51 -9.51 5.17
N MET A 415 -2.50 -9.44 4.30
CA MET A 415 -1.84 -10.54 3.62
C MET A 415 -0.77 -11.29 4.41
N ALA A 416 -0.34 -12.46 3.91
CA ALA A 416 0.55 -13.41 4.57
C ALA A 416 1.70 -13.87 3.64
N SER A 417 2.95 -13.62 4.01
CA SER A 417 4.12 -14.23 3.37
C SER A 417 5.23 -14.46 4.39
N LEU A 418 5.48 -15.74 4.69
CA LEU A 418 6.71 -16.20 5.34
C LEU A 418 7.35 -17.26 4.42
N SER A 419 8.65 -17.49 4.60
CA SER A 419 9.42 -18.43 3.77
C SER A 419 8.69 -19.76 3.53
N ALA A 420 8.41 -20.07 2.24
CA ALA A 420 7.66 -21.24 1.73
C ALA A 420 6.11 -21.24 1.88
N LEU A 421 5.50 -20.18 2.40
CA LEU A 421 4.05 -19.95 2.41
C LEU A 421 3.74 -18.57 1.83
N VAL A 422 3.25 -18.52 0.58
CA VAL A 422 3.03 -17.27 -0.17
C VAL A 422 1.53 -17.05 -0.35
N ASP A 423 0.95 -16.18 0.45
CA ASP A 423 -0.49 -15.93 0.44
C ASP A 423 -0.78 -14.50 -0.02
N ILE A 424 -1.61 -14.41 -1.04
CA ILE A 424 -2.46 -13.24 -1.20
C ILE A 424 -3.83 -13.62 -0.65
N PRO A 425 -4.33 -12.93 0.39
CA PRO A 425 -5.76 -12.85 0.63
C PRO A 425 -6.40 -11.68 -0.10
N CYS A 426 -7.63 -11.96 -0.55
CA CYS A 426 -8.55 -10.99 -1.08
C CYS A 426 -8.97 -9.98 -0.01
N LEU A 427 -8.85 -8.70 -0.33
CA LEU A 427 -9.72 -7.66 0.21
C LEU A 427 -11.19 -7.93 -0.20
N SER A 428 -12.14 -7.10 0.25
CA SER A 428 -13.50 -7.00 -0.30
C SER A 428 -13.56 -6.82 -1.85
N ALA A 429 -12.42 -6.53 -2.50
CA ALA A 429 -12.21 -6.48 -3.95
C ALA A 429 -11.60 -7.76 -4.58
N GLY A 430 -11.70 -8.94 -3.95
CA GLY A 430 -11.02 -10.18 -4.36
C GLY A 430 -11.28 -10.71 -5.78
N MET A 431 -12.43 -10.39 -6.38
CA MET A 431 -12.69 -10.70 -7.79
C MET A 431 -11.98 -9.71 -8.71
N MET A 432 -12.07 -8.43 -8.35
CA MET A 432 -11.61 -7.26 -9.11
C MET A 432 -10.08 -7.13 -9.17
N LEU A 433 -9.38 -7.40 -8.07
CA LEU A 433 -7.91 -7.45 -8.02
C LEU A 433 -7.35 -8.85 -8.34
N GLY A 434 -8.21 -9.86 -8.49
CA GLY A 434 -7.81 -11.27 -8.50
C GLY A 434 -6.79 -11.64 -9.58
N GLY A 435 -6.94 -11.13 -10.81
CA GLY A 435 -6.01 -11.42 -11.90
C GLY A 435 -4.65 -10.77 -11.69
N GLY A 436 -4.63 -9.45 -11.44
CA GLY A 436 -3.40 -8.73 -11.11
C GLY A 436 -2.65 -9.37 -9.94
N CYS A 437 -3.33 -9.62 -8.82
CA CYS A 437 -2.72 -10.27 -7.67
C CYS A 437 -2.25 -11.70 -7.98
N GLY A 438 -3.07 -12.52 -8.66
CA GLY A 438 -2.69 -13.89 -9.04
C GLY A 438 -1.45 -13.93 -9.95
N ARG A 439 -1.28 -12.94 -10.83
CA ARG A 439 -0.06 -12.75 -11.63
C ARG A 439 1.14 -12.44 -10.76
N GLU A 440 1.05 -11.46 -9.87
CA GLU A 440 2.17 -11.07 -9.01
C GLU A 440 2.56 -12.19 -8.02
N LEU A 441 1.58 -12.99 -7.58
CA LEU A 441 1.80 -14.19 -6.77
C LEU A 441 2.54 -15.27 -7.56
N ALA A 442 2.16 -15.54 -8.81
CA ALA A 442 2.87 -16.45 -9.69
C ALA A 442 4.32 -15.96 -9.96
N HIS A 443 4.53 -14.66 -10.19
CA HIS A 443 5.87 -14.08 -10.26
C HIS A 443 6.67 -14.31 -8.97
N TRP A 444 6.05 -14.11 -7.80
CA TRP A 444 6.70 -14.32 -6.50
C TRP A 444 7.15 -15.77 -6.32
N ILE A 445 6.28 -16.74 -6.63
CA ILE A 445 6.58 -18.17 -6.51
C ILE A 445 7.69 -18.60 -7.49
N ILE A 446 7.65 -18.14 -8.74
CA ILE A 446 8.56 -18.58 -9.80
C ILE A 446 9.93 -17.87 -9.74
N HIS A 447 9.95 -16.58 -9.37
CA HIS A 447 11.14 -15.73 -9.42
C HIS A 447 11.64 -15.26 -8.04
N GLY A 448 10.97 -15.66 -6.96
CA GLY A 448 11.28 -15.26 -5.59
C GLY A 448 10.84 -13.84 -5.21
N ARG A 449 10.21 -13.09 -6.12
CA ARG A 449 9.64 -11.76 -5.87
C ARG A 449 8.57 -11.36 -6.89
N PRO A 450 7.62 -10.46 -6.54
CA PRO A 450 6.74 -9.80 -7.50
C PRO A 450 7.50 -8.93 -8.51
N GLU A 451 6.87 -8.61 -9.64
CA GLU A 451 7.37 -7.60 -10.58
C GLU A 451 7.03 -6.17 -10.09
N LYS A 452 5.85 -6.01 -9.47
CA LYS A 452 5.36 -4.74 -8.92
C LYS A 452 5.85 -4.48 -7.50
N ASP A 453 5.76 -3.23 -7.07
CA ASP A 453 5.94 -2.86 -5.66
C ASP A 453 4.71 -3.30 -4.85
N MET A 454 4.77 -4.55 -4.38
CA MET A 454 3.71 -5.15 -3.56
C MET A 454 3.95 -4.93 -2.07
N TYR A 455 4.71 -3.91 -1.63
CA TYR A 455 4.95 -3.68 -0.19
C TYR A 455 3.66 -3.46 0.61
N GLY A 456 2.72 -2.66 0.09
CA GLY A 456 1.38 -2.49 0.68
C GLY A 456 0.55 -3.78 0.74
N TYR A 457 1.02 -4.82 0.05
CA TYR A 457 0.43 -6.14 -0.07
C TYR A 457 1.29 -7.22 0.67
N ASP A 458 2.41 -6.88 1.32
CA ASP A 458 3.24 -7.83 2.07
C ASP A 458 2.75 -8.02 3.52
N ILE A 459 2.89 -9.20 4.15
CA ILE A 459 2.61 -9.33 5.59
C ILE A 459 3.65 -8.62 6.45
N ARG A 460 4.90 -8.57 5.96
CA ARG A 460 6.07 -8.10 6.71
C ARG A 460 6.05 -6.59 6.89
N ARG A 461 5.02 -5.92 6.39
CA ARG A 461 4.63 -4.55 6.75
C ARG A 461 3.87 -4.46 8.07
N PHE A 462 3.44 -5.58 8.66
CA PHE A 462 2.89 -5.65 10.00
C PHE A 462 3.93 -6.20 10.94
N HIS A 463 4.25 -5.44 11.98
CA HIS A 463 5.10 -5.91 13.06
C HIS A 463 4.50 -7.17 13.71
N ASN A 464 5.35 -8.15 14.02
CA ASN A 464 4.94 -9.44 14.57
C ASN A 464 3.94 -9.34 15.75
N SER A 465 4.12 -8.39 16.69
CA SER A 465 3.23 -8.20 17.84
C SER A 465 1.80 -7.77 17.49
N LEU A 466 1.56 -7.23 16.29
CA LEU A 466 0.24 -6.84 15.81
C LEU A 466 -0.47 -8.00 15.10
N THR A 467 0.28 -8.87 14.41
CA THR A 467 -0.29 -9.96 13.59
C THR A 467 -1.13 -10.99 14.37
N GLY A 468 -0.91 -11.11 15.68
CA GLY A 468 -1.70 -11.94 16.59
C GLY A 468 -2.56 -11.16 17.60
N ASN A 469 -2.66 -9.84 17.48
CA ASN A 469 -3.41 -9.00 18.43
C ASN A 469 -4.87 -8.84 17.97
N ASN A 470 -5.77 -9.61 18.59
CA ASN A 470 -7.20 -9.61 18.24
C ASN A 470 -7.87 -8.23 18.38
N GLN A 471 -7.45 -7.38 19.33
CA GLN A 471 -8.00 -6.03 19.46
C GLN A 471 -7.58 -5.17 18.25
N TRP A 472 -6.29 -5.17 17.91
CA TRP A 472 -5.76 -4.48 16.74
C TRP A 472 -6.45 -4.95 15.45
N ILE A 473 -6.56 -6.27 15.25
CA ILE A 473 -7.21 -6.85 14.07
C ILE A 473 -8.68 -6.40 13.99
N ARG A 474 -9.44 -6.50 15.09
CA ARG A 474 -10.87 -6.15 15.12
C ARG A 474 -11.11 -4.67 14.82
N GLU A 475 -10.42 -3.79 15.55
CA GLU A 475 -10.61 -2.34 15.44
C GLU A 475 -10.16 -1.82 14.07
N ARG A 476 -8.97 -2.19 13.59
CA ARG A 476 -8.47 -1.77 12.27
C ARG A 476 -9.36 -2.32 11.14
N SER A 477 -9.96 -3.50 11.31
CA SER A 477 -10.91 -4.06 10.34
C SER A 477 -12.24 -3.34 10.33
N HIS A 478 -12.74 -2.96 11.50
CA HIS A 478 -13.94 -2.13 11.60
C HIS A 478 -13.75 -0.79 10.91
N GLU A 479 -12.66 -0.09 11.21
CA GLU A 479 -12.36 1.19 10.59
C GLU A 479 -12.19 1.05 9.07
N SER A 480 -11.53 -0.01 8.60
CA SER A 480 -11.41 -0.32 7.17
C SER A 480 -12.76 -0.56 6.49
N TYR A 481 -13.72 -1.20 7.17
CA TYR A 481 -15.09 -1.37 6.66
C TYR A 481 -15.82 -0.03 6.59
N ALA A 482 -15.90 0.66 7.73
CA ALA A 482 -16.65 1.90 7.89
C ALA A 482 -16.08 3.07 7.06
N LYS A 483 -14.76 3.13 6.85
CA LYS A 483 -14.09 4.10 5.96
C LYS A 483 -13.97 3.63 4.51
N ASN A 484 -14.44 2.44 4.11
CA ASN A 484 -14.20 1.87 2.77
C ASN A 484 -14.56 2.82 1.61
N TYR A 485 -15.62 3.62 1.78
CA TYR A 485 -16.06 4.65 0.82
C TYR A 485 -15.81 6.10 1.29
N SER A 486 -15.02 6.35 2.33
CA SER A 486 -14.61 7.71 2.71
C SER A 486 -13.76 8.40 1.62
N VAL A 487 -13.60 9.72 1.69
CA VAL A 487 -12.63 10.45 0.85
C VAL A 487 -11.22 10.16 1.36
N VAL A 488 -10.29 9.82 0.47
CA VAL A 488 -8.90 9.52 0.83
C VAL A 488 -8.07 10.82 0.81
N PHE A 489 -7.90 11.42 1.99
CA PHE A 489 -7.05 12.61 2.15
C PHE A 489 -5.57 12.25 2.36
N PRO A 490 -4.61 13.08 1.89
CA PRO A 490 -3.17 12.75 1.97
C PRO A 490 -2.59 12.58 3.38
N PHE A 491 -3.25 13.19 4.38
CA PHE A 491 -2.83 13.19 5.79
C PHE A 491 -3.92 12.63 6.73
N ASP A 492 -4.87 11.85 6.20
CA ASP A 492 -5.77 11.09 7.07
C ASP A 492 -4.98 10.05 7.87
N GLU A 493 -5.36 9.87 9.13
CA GLU A 493 -4.72 8.95 10.06
C GLU A 493 -5.80 8.02 10.67
N PRO A 494 -5.45 6.77 10.98
CA PRO A 494 -6.39 5.87 11.64
C PRO A 494 -6.80 6.37 13.03
N LEU A 495 -8.08 6.19 13.37
CA LEU A 495 -8.57 6.34 14.75
C LEU A 495 -8.60 4.98 15.48
N ALA A 496 -8.73 3.88 14.74
CA ALA A 496 -8.65 2.54 15.33
C ALA A 496 -7.22 2.17 15.72
N SER A 497 -7.09 1.26 16.69
CA SER A 497 -5.85 0.53 16.98
C SER A 497 -4.63 1.40 17.28
N ARG A 498 -4.88 2.54 17.93
CA ARG A 498 -3.88 3.50 18.39
C ARG A 498 -3.28 3.11 19.75
N ASN A 499 -2.20 3.77 20.14
CA ASN A 499 -1.45 3.56 21.39
C ASN A 499 -0.87 2.13 21.58
N MET A 500 -0.73 1.35 20.51
CA MET A 500 -0.32 -0.06 20.57
C MET A 500 1.17 -0.24 20.90
N ARG A 501 2.02 0.68 20.41
CA ARG A 501 3.44 0.79 20.73
C ARG A 501 3.71 2.26 21.03
N LYS A 502 4.36 2.54 22.16
CA LYS A 502 4.60 3.89 22.67
C LYS A 502 5.99 3.95 23.26
N ASP A 503 6.76 4.96 22.87
CA ASP A 503 8.09 5.17 23.43
C ASP A 503 8.02 5.93 24.78
N PRO A 504 9.12 5.99 25.55
CA PRO A 504 9.14 6.63 26.87
C PRO A 504 8.77 8.13 26.87
N PHE A 505 8.89 8.83 25.74
CA PHE A 505 8.58 10.25 25.63
C PHE A 505 7.09 10.52 25.35
N HIS A 506 6.28 9.49 25.06
CA HIS A 506 4.89 9.64 24.65
C HIS A 506 4.04 10.50 25.60
N GLN A 507 4.17 10.33 26.92
CA GLN A 507 3.42 11.17 27.86
C GLN A 507 3.84 12.65 27.76
N VAL A 508 5.15 12.91 27.86
CA VAL A 508 5.72 14.27 27.82
C VAL A 508 5.35 14.98 26.53
N LEU A 509 5.46 14.30 25.39
CA LEU A 509 5.12 14.88 24.08
C LEU A 509 3.61 15.14 23.96
N THR A 510 2.74 14.29 24.53
CA THR A 510 1.29 14.56 24.59
C THR A 510 0.99 15.83 25.40
N GLU A 511 1.67 16.01 26.53
CA GLU A 511 1.56 17.19 27.39
C GLU A 511 2.05 18.48 26.69
N GLN A 512 3.01 18.36 25.77
CA GLN A 512 3.47 19.45 24.89
C GLN A 512 2.56 19.69 23.65
N GLY A 513 1.41 19.01 23.54
CA GLY A 513 0.47 19.21 22.44
C GLY A 513 0.75 18.39 21.19
N CYS A 514 1.58 17.34 21.26
CA CYS A 514 1.86 16.46 20.11
C CYS A 514 0.58 15.88 19.48
N VAL A 515 0.45 16.06 18.17
CA VAL A 515 -0.53 15.41 17.31
C VAL A 515 0.19 14.24 16.63
N TYR A 516 -0.15 13.02 17.04
CA TYR A 516 0.52 11.80 16.60
C TYR A 516 0.01 11.26 15.26
N GLN A 517 0.90 10.60 14.53
CA GLN A 517 0.60 9.72 13.40
C GLN A 517 0.94 8.27 13.77
N GLU A 518 0.27 7.27 13.19
CA GLU A 518 0.50 5.84 13.51
C GLU A 518 1.24 5.12 12.39
N ARG A 519 2.40 4.51 12.66
CA ARG A 519 3.05 3.59 11.71
C ARG A 519 3.57 2.35 12.43
N HIS A 520 3.24 1.15 11.94
CA HIS A 520 3.64 -0.13 12.56
C HIS A 520 3.20 -0.28 14.03
N GLY A 521 2.09 0.37 14.41
CA GLY A 521 1.57 0.45 15.77
C GLY A 521 2.22 1.51 16.65
N TRP A 522 3.30 2.17 16.20
CA TRP A 522 3.95 3.27 16.92
C TRP A 522 3.18 4.57 16.79
N GLU A 523 2.93 5.21 17.93
CA GLU A 523 2.61 6.63 17.99
C GLU A 523 3.88 7.47 17.75
N ARG A 524 4.01 8.08 16.56
CA ARG A 524 5.12 8.98 16.23
C ARG A 524 4.65 10.44 16.14
N PRO A 525 5.43 11.43 16.60
CA PRO A 525 5.05 12.84 16.47
C PRO A 525 4.88 13.27 15.01
N GLY A 526 3.73 13.86 14.70
CA GLY A 526 3.47 14.52 13.42
C GLY A 526 3.80 16.02 13.48
N TRP A 527 3.17 16.72 14.44
CA TRP A 527 3.35 18.16 14.70
C TRP A 527 2.86 18.55 16.10
N PHE A 528 3.14 19.77 16.57
CA PHE A 528 2.76 20.21 17.93
C PHE A 528 1.66 21.28 17.93
N SER A 529 0.53 20.97 18.55
CA SER A 529 -0.61 21.87 18.63
C SER A 529 -0.41 22.97 19.68
N LYS A 530 -0.46 24.22 19.21
CA LYS A 530 -0.45 25.43 20.07
C LYS A 530 -1.71 25.56 20.93
N ASP A 531 -2.77 24.78 20.65
CA ASP A 531 -3.99 24.72 21.45
C ASP A 531 -3.83 23.80 22.69
N GLY A 532 -2.64 23.27 22.96
CA GLY A 532 -2.34 22.35 24.07
C GLY A 532 -2.65 20.87 23.77
N PRO A 533 -2.57 19.97 24.78
CA PRO A 533 -2.68 18.52 24.62
C PRO A 533 -3.86 18.04 23.76
N ALA A 534 -3.62 17.03 22.92
CA ALA A 534 -4.63 16.38 22.09
C ALA A 534 -4.45 14.85 22.17
N PRO A 535 -4.78 14.22 23.32
CA PRO A 535 -4.53 12.80 23.54
C PRO A 535 -5.31 11.94 22.55
N VAL A 536 -4.66 10.88 22.05
CA VAL A 536 -5.30 9.89 21.19
C VAL A 536 -6.13 8.95 22.07
N LEU A 537 -7.45 9.01 21.94
CA LEU A 537 -8.40 8.23 22.73
C LEU A 537 -8.51 6.78 22.22
N SER A 538 -9.08 5.89 23.05
CA SER A 538 -9.47 4.55 22.62
C SER A 538 -10.52 4.61 21.50
N TYR A 539 -10.48 3.64 20.59
CA TYR A 539 -11.40 3.60 19.47
C TYR A 539 -12.85 3.35 19.92
N ASP A 540 -13.74 4.27 19.58
CA ASP A 540 -15.15 4.25 19.97
C ASP A 540 -16.07 3.61 18.92
N TYR A 541 -15.49 2.96 17.90
CA TYR A 541 -16.22 2.38 16.77
C TYR A 541 -17.17 3.40 16.09
N TYR A 542 -16.83 4.69 16.14
CA TYR A 542 -17.67 5.81 15.67
C TYR A 542 -18.99 6.01 16.45
N GLY A 543 -19.19 5.28 17.55
CA GLY A 543 -20.46 5.15 18.26
C GLY A 543 -21.34 3.98 17.76
N ALA A 544 -20.78 3.07 16.94
CA ALA A 544 -21.40 1.77 16.69
C ALA A 544 -21.25 0.85 17.92
N TYR A 545 -22.20 -0.09 18.07
CA TYR A 545 -22.29 -1.01 19.21
C TYR A 545 -22.51 -0.32 20.57
N ASP A 546 -22.48 -1.08 21.66
CA ASP A 546 -22.85 -0.62 23.01
C ASP A 546 -21.78 0.25 23.72
N GLY A 547 -20.76 0.71 22.99
CA GLY A 547 -19.68 1.55 23.51
C GLY A 547 -20.08 3.02 23.63
N PRO A 548 -19.66 3.74 24.69
CA PRO A 548 -19.85 5.18 24.75
C PRO A 548 -19.00 5.88 23.69
N LYS A 549 -19.63 6.68 22.84
CA LYS A 549 -18.94 7.53 21.85
C LYS A 549 -18.04 8.56 22.55
N ASN A 550 -16.85 8.80 22.00
CA ASN A 550 -15.96 9.85 22.50
C ASN A 550 -16.59 11.24 22.28
N THR A 551 -16.85 11.97 23.37
CA THR A 551 -17.52 13.29 23.33
C THR A 551 -16.58 14.48 23.33
N ASP A 552 -15.34 14.31 23.79
CA ASP A 552 -14.29 15.34 23.84
C ASP A 552 -13.03 14.90 23.05
N ASP A 553 -13.25 14.49 21.80
CA ASP A 553 -12.19 13.99 20.91
C ASP A 553 -11.47 15.15 20.19
N LYS A 554 -10.62 15.85 20.94
CA LYS A 554 -9.81 16.95 20.42
C LYS A 554 -8.82 16.49 19.33
N TYR A 555 -8.29 15.26 19.41
CA TYR A 555 -7.39 14.73 18.39
C TYR A 555 -8.12 14.63 17.05
N ARG A 556 -9.29 13.99 17.00
CA ARG A 556 -10.13 13.90 15.79
C ARG A 556 -10.59 15.26 15.28
N ALA A 557 -10.84 16.22 16.18
CA ALA A 557 -11.18 17.59 15.80
C ALA A 557 -10.00 18.36 15.16
N LEU A 558 -8.75 18.00 15.48
CA LEU A 558 -7.56 18.50 14.79
C LEU A 558 -7.34 17.77 13.46
N LEU A 559 -7.43 16.44 13.45
CA LEU A 559 -7.31 15.61 12.25
C LEU A 559 -8.35 16.01 11.17
N GLY A 560 -9.57 16.35 11.58
CA GLY A 560 -10.60 16.86 10.67
C GLY A 560 -10.25 18.19 9.96
N LYS A 561 -9.26 18.95 10.45
CA LYS A 561 -8.70 20.14 9.77
C LYS A 561 -7.62 19.78 8.74
N GLU A 562 -7.18 18.52 8.71
CA GLU A 562 -6.23 17.96 7.74
C GLU A 562 -6.94 17.33 6.53
N TYR A 563 -8.27 17.17 6.59
CA TYR A 563 -9.12 16.64 5.53
C TYR A 563 -9.31 17.64 4.37
N THR A 564 -8.23 17.85 3.63
CA THR A 564 -8.15 18.76 2.49
C THR A 564 -7.17 18.24 1.44
N PHE A 565 -7.32 18.69 0.19
CA PHE A 565 -6.35 18.47 -0.90
C PHE A 565 -5.43 19.69 -1.12
N ASP A 566 -5.58 20.72 -0.29
CA ASP A 566 -4.75 21.93 -0.20
C ASP A 566 -3.93 21.88 1.11
N PHE A 567 -3.17 22.93 1.44
CA PHE A 567 -2.46 23.02 2.71
C PHE A 567 -3.43 23.09 3.91
N PRO A 568 -3.21 22.29 4.97
CA PRO A 568 -4.06 22.32 6.16
C PRO A 568 -3.85 23.61 6.98
N SER A 569 -4.84 23.98 7.81
CA SER A 569 -4.80 25.27 8.54
C SER A 569 -3.59 25.43 9.47
N HIS A 570 -3.04 24.32 9.96
CA HIS A 570 -1.87 24.27 10.83
C HIS A 570 -0.53 24.34 10.05
N HIS A 571 -0.51 24.44 8.71
CA HIS A 571 0.72 24.44 7.91
C HIS A 571 1.74 25.52 8.33
N HIS A 572 1.26 26.65 8.86
CA HIS A 572 2.12 27.69 9.42
C HIS A 572 2.88 27.24 10.69
N VAL A 573 2.33 26.30 11.47
CA VAL A 573 3.00 25.68 12.63
C VAL A 573 4.14 24.79 12.16
N LEU A 574 3.92 23.96 11.14
CA LEU A 574 4.99 23.16 10.51
C LEU A 574 6.13 24.06 10.00
N LYS A 575 5.79 25.20 9.40
CA LYS A 575 6.77 26.21 9.00
C LYS A 575 7.54 26.76 10.20
N ASP A 576 6.88 27.10 11.31
CA ASP A 576 7.54 27.58 12.53
C ASP A 576 8.50 26.51 13.10
N GLU A 577 8.10 25.24 13.15
CA GLU A 577 8.93 24.10 13.57
C GLU A 577 10.17 23.94 12.65
N CYS A 578 9.98 23.96 11.33
CA CYS A 578 11.07 23.94 10.35
C CYS A 578 12.04 25.12 10.54
N MET A 579 11.53 26.34 10.72
CA MET A 579 12.36 27.52 10.93
C MET A 579 13.10 27.48 12.27
N THR A 580 12.47 26.93 13.32
CA THR A 580 13.09 26.71 14.64
C THR A 580 14.29 25.76 14.53
N CYS A 581 14.15 24.64 13.81
CA CYS A 581 15.27 23.76 13.48
C CYS A 581 16.37 24.48 12.68
N ARG A 582 16.01 25.28 11.67
CA ARG A 582 16.98 25.99 10.82
C ARG A 582 17.74 27.12 11.52
N GLN A 583 17.14 27.78 12.52
CA GLN A 583 17.69 28.99 13.16
C GLN A 583 18.14 28.80 14.62
N GLY A 584 17.71 27.72 15.26
CA GLY A 584 17.99 27.43 16.67
C GLY A 584 18.33 25.96 16.88
N VAL A 585 17.43 25.22 17.52
CA VAL A 585 17.55 23.79 17.80
C VAL A 585 16.15 23.16 17.84
N ALA A 586 16.02 21.93 17.35
CA ALA A 586 14.82 21.11 17.44
C ALA A 586 15.19 19.69 17.84
N VAL A 587 14.28 19.03 18.58
CA VAL A 587 14.42 17.63 19.01
C VAL A 587 13.36 16.80 18.30
N PHE A 588 13.80 15.79 17.55
CA PHE A 588 12.93 14.84 16.86
C PHE A 588 12.95 13.51 17.59
N ASN A 589 11.76 12.99 17.95
CA ASN A 589 11.62 11.64 18.45
C ASN A 589 11.59 10.66 17.27
N MET A 590 12.61 9.80 17.19
CA MET A 590 12.81 8.77 16.18
C MET A 590 12.80 7.37 16.81
N SER A 591 12.27 7.22 18.02
CA SER A 591 12.24 5.95 18.76
C SER A 591 11.55 4.83 17.95
N TYR A 592 10.55 5.17 17.14
CA TYR A 592 9.88 4.24 16.21
C TYR A 592 10.75 3.60 15.11
N PHE A 593 11.99 4.07 14.88
CA PHE A 593 12.92 3.45 13.91
C PHE A 593 13.29 2.01 14.30
N GLY A 594 13.57 1.15 13.31
CA GLY A 594 14.19 -0.15 13.53
C GLY A 594 15.64 -0.01 14.01
N LYS A 595 16.05 -0.81 15.00
CA LYS A 595 17.35 -0.69 15.70
C LYS A 595 17.96 -2.07 15.87
N PHE A 596 18.69 -2.53 14.85
CA PHE A 596 19.21 -3.90 14.82
C PHE A 596 20.72 -3.93 15.07
N TYR A 597 21.21 -5.03 15.63
CA TYR A 597 22.64 -5.34 15.70
C TYR A 597 22.95 -6.57 14.85
N LEU A 598 23.92 -6.46 13.95
CA LEU A 598 24.50 -7.55 13.17
C LEU A 598 25.90 -7.86 13.72
N SER A 599 26.11 -9.08 14.21
CA SER A 599 27.39 -9.52 14.79
C SER A 599 27.70 -10.98 14.42
N GLY A 600 28.89 -11.46 14.77
CA GLY A 600 29.32 -12.85 14.57
C GLY A 600 30.49 -12.99 13.58
N PRO A 601 31.03 -14.22 13.40
CA PRO A 601 32.24 -14.46 12.61
C PRO A 601 32.18 -13.94 11.18
N ASP A 602 31.01 -14.03 10.52
CA ASP A 602 30.83 -13.63 9.13
C ASP A 602 30.21 -12.22 8.97
N ALA A 603 30.02 -11.46 10.07
CA ALA A 603 29.30 -10.18 10.05
C ALA A 603 29.87 -9.18 9.04
N LYS A 604 31.20 -9.15 8.87
CA LYS A 604 31.84 -8.32 7.85
C LYS A 604 31.50 -8.77 6.42
N GLN A 605 31.51 -10.07 6.15
CA GLN A 605 31.18 -10.62 4.83
C GLN A 605 29.70 -10.39 4.50
N ALA A 606 28.82 -10.57 5.49
CA ALA A 606 27.41 -10.21 5.40
C ALA A 606 27.21 -8.72 5.12
N ALA A 607 27.93 -7.83 5.80
CA ALA A 607 27.85 -6.40 5.58
C ALA A 607 28.36 -5.98 4.19
N ASP A 608 29.46 -6.56 3.69
CA ASP A 608 29.96 -6.35 2.32
C ASP A 608 28.98 -6.85 1.24
N TRP A 609 28.09 -7.79 1.58
CA TRP A 609 27.07 -8.34 0.67
C TRP A 609 25.73 -7.60 0.72
N LEU A 610 25.29 -7.21 1.92
CA LEU A 610 23.98 -6.55 2.16
C LEU A 610 23.95 -5.10 1.65
N PHE A 611 25.08 -4.39 1.72
CA PHE A 611 25.12 -2.94 1.61
C PHE A 611 25.82 -2.45 0.34
N THR A 612 25.25 -1.42 -0.29
CA THR A 612 25.82 -0.80 -1.50
C THR A 612 27.05 0.07 -1.25
N ALA A 613 27.23 0.56 -0.02
CA ALA A 613 28.39 1.31 0.41
C ALA A 613 29.36 0.43 1.22
N ASP A 614 30.66 0.75 1.15
CA ASP A 614 31.66 0.19 2.06
C ASP A 614 31.43 0.72 3.50
N VAL A 615 30.69 -0.07 4.28
CA VAL A 615 30.45 0.16 5.71
C VAL A 615 31.62 -0.28 6.60
N ASN A 616 32.67 -0.89 6.03
CA ASN A 616 33.84 -1.42 6.73
C ASN A 616 34.92 -0.37 7.02
N LYS A 617 34.47 0.87 7.25
CA LYS A 617 35.29 1.98 7.75
C LYS A 617 35.82 1.68 9.16
N LYS A 618 36.68 2.55 9.69
CA LYS A 618 37.15 2.43 11.07
C LYS A 618 35.96 2.33 12.04
N PRO A 619 36.04 1.55 13.14
CA PRO A 619 35.11 1.65 14.25
C PRO A 619 34.82 3.10 14.67
N GLY A 620 33.62 3.34 15.18
CA GLY A 620 33.12 4.70 15.43
C GLY A 620 32.67 5.45 14.16
N SER A 621 32.68 4.82 12.98
CA SER A 621 32.12 5.41 11.74
C SER A 621 30.67 5.00 11.52
N THR A 622 29.89 5.90 10.94
CA THR A 622 28.51 5.65 10.49
C THR A 622 28.41 5.97 9.00
N VAL A 623 27.76 5.08 8.23
CA VAL A 623 27.67 5.15 6.77
C VAL A 623 26.21 5.03 6.34
N TYR A 624 25.73 5.97 5.53
CA TYR A 624 24.46 5.84 4.82
C TYR A 624 24.61 4.89 3.63
N THR A 625 23.69 3.95 3.49
CA THR A 625 23.74 2.90 2.45
C THR A 625 22.34 2.43 2.07
N CYS A 626 22.22 1.81 0.90
CA CYS A 626 21.04 1.05 0.53
C CYS A 626 21.28 -0.46 0.78
N MET A 627 20.18 -1.20 0.95
CA MET A 627 20.11 -2.63 0.63
C MET A 627 19.35 -2.79 -0.69
N LEU A 628 19.87 -3.64 -1.57
CA LEU A 628 19.25 -3.93 -2.87
C LEU A 628 18.85 -5.39 -2.97
N ASN A 629 17.82 -5.67 -3.77
CA ASN A 629 17.53 -7.02 -4.21
C ASN A 629 18.41 -7.47 -5.39
N LYS A 630 18.30 -8.76 -5.74
CA LYS A 630 19.04 -9.42 -6.84
C LYS A 630 18.82 -8.78 -8.23
N SER A 631 17.81 -7.91 -8.40
CA SER A 631 17.55 -7.14 -9.64
C SER A 631 18.03 -5.68 -9.57
N GLY A 632 18.68 -5.26 -8.48
CA GLY A 632 19.14 -3.89 -8.27
C GLY A 632 18.07 -2.89 -7.80
N GLY A 633 16.86 -3.36 -7.48
CA GLY A 633 15.84 -2.51 -6.85
C GLY A 633 16.13 -2.29 -5.37
N THR A 634 15.79 -1.12 -4.85
CA THR A 634 16.02 -0.75 -3.44
C THR A 634 14.99 -1.41 -2.53
N GLU A 635 15.47 -2.14 -1.51
CA GLU A 635 14.62 -2.77 -0.47
C GLU A 635 14.56 -1.91 0.81
N ALA A 636 15.60 -1.10 1.06
CA ALA A 636 15.59 0.05 1.97
C ALA A 636 16.85 0.91 1.79
N ASP A 637 16.80 2.13 2.30
CA ASP A 637 17.97 2.89 2.74
C ASP A 637 18.05 2.94 4.28
N MET A 638 19.27 3.05 4.79
CA MET A 638 19.54 3.03 6.24
C MET A 638 20.89 3.63 6.58
N THR A 639 21.16 3.77 7.88
CA THR A 639 22.52 4.04 8.38
C THR A 639 23.08 2.82 9.10
N VAL A 640 24.34 2.52 8.84
CA VAL A 640 25.10 1.40 9.40
C VAL A 640 26.31 1.94 10.14
N SER A 641 26.44 1.59 11.41
CA SER A 641 27.46 2.08 12.34
C SER A 641 28.35 0.92 12.78
N ARG A 642 29.65 0.94 12.44
CA ARG A 642 30.58 -0.12 12.87
C ARG A 642 31.09 0.17 14.28
N LEU A 643 30.78 -0.70 15.22
CA LEU A 643 31.09 -0.52 16.64
C LEU A 643 32.55 -0.92 16.95
N GLU A 644 33.05 -0.45 18.10
CA GLU A 644 34.32 -0.93 18.66
C GLU A 644 34.17 -2.36 19.22
N PRO A 645 35.16 -3.25 19.07
CA PRO A 645 35.11 -4.59 19.67
C PRO A 645 35.10 -4.56 21.21
N GLY A 646 34.34 -5.46 21.83
CA GLY A 646 34.32 -5.69 23.28
C GLY A 646 33.01 -5.28 23.99
N ALA A 647 32.72 -5.95 25.10
CA ALA A 647 31.44 -5.86 25.83
C ALA A 647 31.18 -4.56 26.62
N ALA A 648 32.15 -3.63 26.69
CA ALA A 648 32.26 -2.74 27.85
C ALA A 648 31.36 -1.48 27.86
N ASN A 649 30.81 -1.05 26.71
CA ASN A 649 30.34 0.33 26.55
C ASN A 649 28.86 0.50 26.20
N LEU A 650 28.08 -0.55 25.88
CA LEU A 650 26.69 -0.41 25.46
C LEU A 650 25.78 -1.44 26.12
N PRO A 651 24.82 -1.05 26.97
CA PRO A 651 23.96 -1.99 27.73
C PRO A 651 23.13 -2.97 26.88
N LEU A 652 22.93 -2.68 25.60
CA LEU A 652 22.13 -3.46 24.65
C LEU A 652 22.92 -3.87 23.39
N ALA A 653 24.24 -3.65 23.34
CA ALA A 653 25.04 -4.22 22.26
C ALA A 653 25.41 -5.68 22.62
N PRO A 654 25.38 -6.62 21.65
CA PRO A 654 25.80 -7.99 21.91
C PRO A 654 27.29 -8.04 22.25
N GLU A 655 27.67 -8.82 23.28
CA GLU A 655 29.08 -9.07 23.59
C GLU A 655 29.77 -9.73 22.40
N SER A 656 30.70 -9.02 21.77
CA SER A 656 31.39 -9.50 20.57
C SER A 656 32.85 -9.05 20.57
N ASN A 657 33.75 -10.02 20.34
CA ASN A 657 35.16 -9.79 20.08
C ASN A 657 35.46 -9.65 18.57
N GLY A 658 34.43 -9.65 17.72
CA GLY A 658 34.52 -9.55 16.26
C GLY A 658 33.77 -8.32 15.73
N ASP A 659 33.63 -8.26 14.40
CA ASP A 659 32.90 -7.19 13.74
C ASP A 659 31.43 -7.13 14.18
N THR A 660 30.99 -5.93 14.55
CA THR A 660 29.62 -5.65 14.99
C THR A 660 29.14 -4.36 14.36
N TYR A 661 27.94 -4.39 13.80
CA TYR A 661 27.29 -3.25 13.15
C TYR A 661 25.96 -2.97 13.83
N TYR A 662 25.69 -1.71 14.09
CA TYR A 662 24.37 -1.21 14.45
C TYR A 662 23.66 -0.64 13.21
N LEU A 663 22.40 -1.00 13.01
CA LEU A 663 21.58 -0.63 11.86
C LEU A 663 20.40 0.21 12.35
N ALA A 664 20.30 1.45 11.88
CA ALA A 664 19.11 2.29 12.08
C ALA A 664 18.29 2.39 10.79
N ILE A 665 17.08 1.85 10.84
CA ILE A 665 16.20 1.57 9.69
C ILE A 665 14.89 2.33 9.84
N GLY A 666 14.31 2.80 8.74
CA GLY A 666 13.01 3.48 8.75
C GLY A 666 11.93 2.63 9.44
N GLY A 667 11.30 3.17 10.50
CA GLY A 667 10.39 2.39 11.36
C GLY A 667 9.21 1.75 10.63
N GLY A 668 8.70 2.42 9.59
CA GLY A 668 7.60 1.92 8.75
C GLY A 668 7.96 0.78 7.79
N VAL A 669 9.21 0.28 7.81
CA VAL A 669 9.70 -0.87 7.00
C VAL A 669 10.58 -1.85 7.81
N ALA A 670 10.73 -1.64 9.12
CA ALA A 670 11.68 -2.37 9.96
C ALA A 670 11.49 -3.90 9.90
N GLU A 671 10.27 -4.41 10.08
CA GLU A 671 9.97 -5.85 10.00
C GLU A 671 10.25 -6.43 8.59
N HIS A 672 9.98 -5.70 7.51
CA HIS A 672 10.32 -6.13 6.15
C HIS A 672 11.84 -6.25 5.97
N ASN A 673 12.59 -5.27 6.44
CA ASN A 673 14.05 -5.28 6.33
C ASN A 673 14.71 -6.31 7.25
N TRP A 674 14.16 -6.54 8.45
CA TRP A 674 14.55 -7.66 9.33
C TRP A 674 14.46 -9.00 8.59
N ASN A 675 13.31 -9.25 7.96
CA ASN A 675 13.10 -10.46 7.17
C ASN A 675 14.01 -10.53 5.94
N HIS A 676 14.24 -9.41 5.24
CA HIS A 676 15.17 -9.35 4.11
C HIS A 676 16.60 -9.71 4.52
N ILE A 677 17.14 -9.07 5.56
CA ILE A 677 18.48 -9.35 6.09
C ILE A 677 18.58 -10.82 6.48
N ARG A 678 17.62 -11.33 7.26
CA ARG A 678 17.58 -12.73 7.68
C ARG A 678 17.60 -13.70 6.50
N THR A 679 16.79 -13.47 5.46
CA THR A 679 16.81 -14.29 4.24
C THR A 679 18.16 -14.23 3.54
N VAL A 680 18.81 -13.07 3.45
CA VAL A 680 20.14 -12.94 2.82
C VAL A 680 21.23 -13.68 3.61
N LEU A 681 21.25 -13.56 4.95
CA LEU A 681 22.17 -14.30 5.81
C LEU A 681 22.05 -15.82 5.59
N GLN A 682 20.81 -16.31 5.45
CA GLN A 682 20.50 -17.72 5.20
C GLN A 682 20.87 -18.17 3.78
N ASP A 683 20.46 -17.41 2.75
CA ASP A 683 20.75 -17.69 1.34
C ASP A 683 22.27 -17.79 1.06
N GLN A 684 23.10 -17.05 1.82
CA GLN A 684 24.55 -17.06 1.69
C GLN A 684 25.27 -17.96 2.72
N GLY A 685 24.55 -18.51 3.70
CA GLY A 685 25.12 -19.35 4.76
C GLY A 685 26.06 -18.59 5.72
N PHE A 686 25.82 -17.30 5.95
CA PHE A 686 26.66 -16.49 6.85
C PHE A 686 26.37 -16.81 8.33
N THR A 687 27.42 -17.11 9.08
CA THR A 687 27.38 -17.30 10.55
C THR A 687 27.29 -15.93 11.23
N CYS A 688 26.07 -15.43 11.36
CA CYS A 688 25.77 -14.12 11.94
C CYS A 688 24.59 -14.19 12.93
N THR A 689 24.66 -13.36 13.96
CA THR A 689 23.55 -13.07 14.87
C THR A 689 22.96 -11.72 14.49
N LEU A 690 21.64 -11.69 14.28
CA LEU A 690 20.86 -10.46 14.10
C LEU A 690 19.96 -10.30 15.33
N VAL A 691 20.01 -9.16 16.00
CA VAL A 691 19.22 -8.86 17.22
C VAL A 691 18.42 -7.58 17.01
N ASP A 692 17.15 -7.55 17.43
CA ASP A 692 16.29 -6.37 17.39
C ASP A 692 16.17 -5.75 18.80
N HIS A 693 16.50 -4.46 18.92
CA HIS A 693 16.34 -3.65 20.14
C HIS A 693 15.49 -2.40 19.88
N SER A 694 14.57 -2.45 18.91
CA SER A 694 13.69 -1.32 18.53
C SER A 694 12.74 -0.90 19.65
N GLU A 695 12.28 -1.83 20.47
CA GLU A 695 11.44 -1.57 21.66
C GLU A 695 12.27 -1.13 22.88
N ASP A 696 13.51 -1.61 22.99
CA ASP A 696 14.36 -1.43 24.17
C ASP A 696 15.12 -0.08 24.17
N MET A 697 15.24 0.57 23.00
CA MET A 697 16.01 1.79 22.82
C MET A 697 15.15 2.96 22.35
N GLY A 698 15.10 4.04 23.14
CA GLY A 698 14.70 5.35 22.63
C GLY A 698 15.70 5.92 21.63
N MET A 699 15.24 6.77 20.71
CA MET A 699 16.12 7.47 19.77
C MET A 699 15.65 8.92 19.59
N LEU A 700 16.51 9.87 19.94
CA LEU A 700 16.30 11.30 19.74
C LEU A 700 17.31 11.84 18.73
N SER A 701 16.88 12.70 17.82
CA SER A 701 17.77 13.46 16.93
C SER A 701 17.68 14.95 17.27
N ILE A 702 18.81 15.55 17.65
CA ILE A 702 18.88 16.96 18.04
C ILE A 702 19.57 17.74 16.92
N GLN A 703 18.82 18.59 16.23
CA GLN A 703 19.24 19.24 14.98
C GLN A 703 19.13 20.76 15.06
N GLY A 704 19.93 21.45 14.25
CA GLY A 704 19.95 22.91 14.14
C GLY A 704 21.29 23.53 14.57
N PRO A 705 21.55 24.80 14.21
CA PRO A 705 22.84 25.44 14.45
C PRO A 705 23.27 25.50 15.93
N LYS A 706 22.33 25.42 16.88
CA LYS A 706 22.60 25.44 18.33
C LYS A 706 22.57 24.06 19.00
N SER A 707 22.43 22.96 18.24
CA SER A 707 22.33 21.61 18.83
C SER A 707 23.53 21.26 19.71
N ARG A 708 24.75 21.60 19.27
CA ARG A 708 25.99 21.42 20.03
C ARG A 708 26.01 22.20 21.34
N GLU A 709 25.53 23.44 21.35
CA GLU A 709 25.51 24.28 22.56
C GLU A 709 24.70 23.59 23.66
N VAL A 710 23.49 23.14 23.31
CA VAL A 710 22.58 22.43 24.23
C VAL A 710 23.09 21.05 24.62
N LEU A 711 23.62 20.27 23.67
CA LEU A 711 24.15 18.93 23.96
C LEU A 711 25.38 19.00 24.89
N GLN A 712 26.24 20.01 24.76
CA GLN A 712 27.45 20.12 25.57
C GLN A 712 27.16 20.42 27.05
N GLU A 713 25.98 20.94 27.39
CA GLU A 713 25.54 21.14 28.78
C GLU A 713 25.20 19.81 29.48
N VAL A 714 24.87 18.75 28.72
CA VAL A 714 24.44 17.45 29.26
C VAL A 714 25.38 16.29 28.94
N LEU A 715 26.28 16.44 27.96
CA LEU A 715 27.27 15.42 27.56
C LEU A 715 28.65 15.68 28.17
N ASP A 716 29.29 14.61 28.65
CA ASP A 716 30.65 14.60 29.21
C ASP A 716 31.78 14.61 28.16
N THR A 717 31.42 14.65 26.87
CA THR A 717 32.31 14.43 25.74
C THR A 717 32.46 15.68 24.88
N ASP A 718 33.66 15.99 24.37
CA ASP A 718 33.88 17.09 23.43
C ASP A 718 33.17 16.82 22.08
N LEU A 719 32.23 17.69 21.74
CA LEU A 719 31.43 17.65 20.52
C LEU A 719 32.01 18.50 19.38
N SER A 720 33.17 19.15 19.57
CA SER A 720 33.83 19.98 18.55
C SER A 720 34.02 19.24 17.22
N ASN A 721 34.04 19.96 16.08
CA ASN A 721 34.21 19.33 14.75
C ASN A 721 35.49 18.47 14.63
N GLN A 722 36.50 18.70 15.48
CA GLN A 722 37.74 17.91 15.50
C GLN A 722 37.59 16.64 16.34
N ALA A 723 36.96 16.72 17.51
CA ALA A 723 36.75 15.56 18.39
C ALA A 723 35.60 14.67 17.91
N PHE A 724 34.52 15.26 17.39
CA PHE A 724 33.33 14.57 16.88
C PHE A 724 33.04 15.03 15.43
N PRO A 725 33.75 14.46 14.44
CA PRO A 725 33.55 14.79 13.03
C PRO A 725 32.25 14.19 12.47
N PHE A 726 31.74 14.76 11.38
CA PHE A 726 30.55 14.27 10.68
C PHE A 726 30.64 12.78 10.31
N SER A 727 29.50 12.08 10.36
CA SER A 727 29.37 10.65 10.02
C SER A 727 30.16 9.71 10.96
N THR A 728 30.21 10.04 12.25
CA THR A 728 30.77 9.19 13.32
C THR A 728 29.77 8.98 14.45
N HIS A 729 30.07 8.07 15.37
CA HIS A 729 29.28 7.83 16.58
C HIS A 729 30.21 7.58 17.77
N LYS A 730 29.71 7.83 18.99
CA LYS A 730 30.41 7.52 20.24
C LYS A 730 29.42 7.05 21.30
N VAL A 731 29.92 6.26 22.24
CA VAL A 731 29.25 6.08 23.53
C VAL A 731 29.63 7.26 24.42
N VAL A 732 28.65 7.86 25.08
CA VAL A 732 28.83 9.03 25.96
C VAL A 732 27.89 8.93 27.16
N ASN A 733 28.17 9.67 28.24
CA ASN A 733 27.19 9.82 29.32
C ASN A 733 26.39 11.11 29.11
N ALA A 734 25.07 11.00 29.20
CA ALA A 734 24.14 12.11 29.11
C ALA A 734 23.45 12.32 30.47
N ALA A 735 23.69 13.46 31.11
CA ALA A 735 23.09 13.84 32.40
C ALA A 735 23.17 12.75 33.50
N GLY A 736 24.26 11.97 33.52
CA GLY A 736 24.47 10.87 34.49
C GLY A 736 23.90 9.51 34.07
N HIS A 737 23.30 9.40 32.88
CA HIS A 737 22.85 8.14 32.28
C HIS A 737 23.79 7.74 31.13
N GLN A 738 24.13 6.44 31.03
CA GLN A 738 24.84 5.90 29.87
C GLN A 738 23.92 5.87 28.65
N GLY A 739 24.40 6.35 27.50
CA GLY A 739 23.68 6.31 26.23
C GLY A 739 24.61 6.13 25.03
N THR A 740 24.02 5.79 23.88
CA THR A 740 24.73 5.88 22.60
C THR A 740 24.44 7.24 22.00
N ASP A 741 25.46 8.07 21.75
CA ASP A 741 25.31 9.21 20.84
C ASP A 741 25.75 8.79 19.44
N ILE A 742 24.76 8.41 18.62
CA ILE A 742 24.95 8.25 17.18
C ILE A 742 24.93 9.65 16.56
N GLY A 743 26.01 10.38 16.82
CA GLY A 743 26.18 11.77 16.46
C GLY A 743 26.25 11.98 14.95
N THR A 744 25.09 12.01 14.31
CA THR A 744 24.91 12.59 12.98
C THR A 744 24.95 14.13 13.10
N LEU A 745 26.06 14.64 13.66
CA LEU A 745 26.38 16.06 13.78
C LEU A 745 26.65 16.61 12.37
N THR A 746 25.56 17.02 11.70
CA THR A 746 25.58 17.81 10.46
C THR A 746 26.05 19.23 10.74
N CYS A 747 27.30 19.35 11.19
CA CYS A 747 27.94 20.62 11.49
C CYS A 747 28.76 21.14 10.30
N ASP A 748 28.09 21.71 9.30
CA ASP A 748 28.66 22.84 8.57
C ASP A 748 27.55 23.79 8.05
N PRO A 749 27.41 25.01 8.59
CA PRO A 749 26.81 26.08 7.81
C PRO A 749 27.78 26.41 6.69
N MET A 750 27.44 26.08 5.43
CA MET A 750 28.31 26.33 4.26
C MET A 750 28.79 27.79 4.23
N THR A 751 29.97 28.04 4.78
CA THR A 751 30.68 29.33 4.76
C THR A 751 31.66 29.39 3.59
N ARG A 752 31.42 28.57 2.56
CA ARG A 752 31.88 28.88 1.20
C ARG A 752 30.94 29.98 0.67
N PRO A 753 31.44 31.19 0.38
CA PRO A 753 30.61 32.16 -0.32
C PRO A 753 30.20 31.54 -1.65
N TRP A 754 28.89 31.48 -1.89
CA TRP A 754 28.33 31.07 -3.17
C TRP A 754 28.95 31.95 -4.26
N ARG A 755 29.93 31.41 -5.00
CA ARG A 755 30.46 32.08 -6.19
C ARG A 755 29.28 32.27 -7.12
N GLN A 756 29.00 33.53 -7.44
CA GLN A 756 27.89 33.93 -8.30
C GLN A 756 27.81 33.01 -9.52
N MET A 757 26.69 32.27 -9.64
CA MET A 757 26.33 31.74 -10.95
C MET A 757 26.18 32.93 -11.91
N PRO A 758 26.73 32.86 -13.14
CA PRO A 758 26.55 33.92 -14.11
C PRO A 758 25.07 34.24 -14.32
N SER A 759 24.75 35.53 -14.47
CA SER A 759 23.41 36.09 -14.53
C SER A 759 22.66 35.79 -15.84
N ALA A 760 22.56 34.52 -16.21
CA ALA A 760 21.97 34.04 -17.47
C ALA A 760 20.56 33.42 -17.32
N PHE A 761 20.07 33.22 -16.09
CA PHE A 761 18.73 32.68 -15.82
C PHE A 761 17.70 33.73 -15.36
N ALA A 762 18.08 35.01 -15.28
CA ALA A 762 17.22 36.09 -14.78
C ALA A 762 16.29 36.73 -15.85
N SER A 763 16.23 36.18 -17.06
CA SER A 763 15.45 36.76 -18.17
C SER A 763 14.76 35.70 -19.02
N ASN A 764 13.78 34.98 -18.44
CA ASN A 764 12.53 34.52 -19.08
C ASN A 764 11.80 33.51 -18.19
N ASN A 765 11.19 33.98 -17.09
CA ASN A 765 10.00 33.37 -16.49
C ASN A 765 9.42 34.33 -15.42
N LYS A 766 8.44 35.14 -15.83
CA LYS A 766 7.49 35.71 -14.87
C LYS A 766 6.47 34.60 -14.55
N HIS A 767 6.13 34.42 -13.27
CA HIS A 767 5.38 33.28 -12.69
C HIS A 767 6.23 32.11 -12.18
N ILE A 768 7.08 32.37 -11.19
CA ILE A 768 7.49 31.38 -10.19
C ILE A 768 7.10 31.95 -8.82
N ASN A 769 6.30 31.21 -8.05
CA ASN A 769 5.93 31.63 -6.69
C ASN A 769 7.13 31.38 -5.75
N PRO A 770 7.65 32.37 -5.00
CA PRO A 770 8.74 32.15 -4.05
C PRO A 770 8.46 31.07 -2.99
N ASP A 771 7.18 30.81 -2.63
CA ASP A 771 6.83 29.74 -1.70
C ASP A 771 7.09 28.33 -2.29
N GLN A 772 7.10 28.19 -3.63
CA GLN A 772 7.30 26.90 -4.30
C GLN A 772 8.78 26.48 -4.32
N VAL A 773 9.70 27.45 -4.33
CA VAL A 773 11.16 27.22 -4.29
C VAL A 773 11.61 26.71 -2.92
N LEU A 774 10.94 27.13 -1.84
CA LEU A 774 11.18 26.62 -0.49
C LEU A 774 10.89 25.12 -0.35
N TYR A 775 9.94 24.59 -1.12
CA TYR A 775 9.56 23.18 -1.08
C TYR A 775 10.66 22.26 -1.64
N GLU A 776 11.22 22.58 -2.81
CA GLU A 776 12.33 21.81 -3.40
C GLU A 776 13.60 21.85 -2.55
N MET A 777 13.85 22.94 -1.83
CA MET A 777 15.04 23.07 -0.96
C MET A 777 14.92 22.30 0.37
N CYS A 778 13.71 22.08 0.89
CA CYS A 778 13.51 21.29 2.11
C CYS A 778 13.65 19.78 1.87
N ALA A 779 13.34 19.29 0.67
CA ALA A 779 13.46 17.88 0.29
C ALA A 779 14.92 17.35 0.23
N LEU A 780 15.92 18.23 0.24
CA LEU A 780 17.34 17.88 0.06
C LEU A 780 18.13 17.70 1.38
N PHE A 781 17.52 17.95 2.54
CA PHE A 781 18.18 17.86 3.85
C PHE A 781 17.53 16.86 4.81
N ILE A 782 16.64 16.01 4.29
CA ILE A 782 15.96 14.94 5.01
C ILE A 782 16.01 13.72 4.09
N PRO A 783 16.60 12.57 4.48
CA PRO A 783 16.42 11.33 3.70
C PRO A 783 14.91 11.03 3.66
N PRO A 784 14.33 10.68 2.50
CA PRO A 784 12.88 10.83 2.27
C PRO A 784 12.02 10.05 3.28
N LEU A 785 11.51 10.74 4.31
CA LEU A 785 10.73 10.18 5.43
C LEU A 785 9.28 9.78 5.07
N CYS A 786 9.01 9.58 3.77
CA CYS A 786 7.75 9.10 3.25
C CYS A 786 8.01 7.92 2.31
N GLY A 787 7.49 6.74 2.66
CA GLY A 787 7.45 5.56 1.80
C GLY A 787 6.48 5.70 0.64
N PHE A 788 6.55 6.80 -0.10
CA PHE A 788 6.05 6.88 -1.46
C PHE A 788 7.17 6.43 -2.38
N SER A 789 7.12 5.16 -2.80
CA SER A 789 7.82 4.75 -4.00
C SER A 789 7.29 5.60 -5.16
N PHE A 790 8.18 6.36 -5.80
CA PHE A 790 7.93 6.86 -7.15
C PHE A 790 8.39 5.75 -8.11
N PRO A 791 7.50 4.96 -8.74
CA PRO A 791 7.88 3.99 -9.79
C PRO A 791 8.21 4.70 -11.11
N GLY A 792 8.97 5.79 -11.04
CA GLY A 792 9.47 6.53 -12.18
C GLY A 792 10.57 5.74 -12.88
N LYS A 793 10.24 5.06 -13.99
CA LYS A 793 11.24 4.55 -14.94
C LYS A 793 12.02 5.72 -15.54
N PHE A 794 13.07 6.18 -14.87
CA PHE A 794 14.07 7.08 -15.45
C PHE A 794 14.82 6.35 -16.58
N ARG A 795 14.25 6.41 -17.79
CA ARG A 795 14.97 6.08 -19.03
C ARG A 795 16.07 7.10 -19.23
N CYS A 796 17.25 6.79 -18.71
CA CYS A 796 18.47 7.58 -18.90
C CYS A 796 18.84 7.63 -20.40
N SER A 797 18.42 8.70 -21.07
CA SER A 797 18.52 8.84 -22.53
C SER A 797 18.92 10.25 -22.97
N ALA A 798 19.96 10.83 -22.35
CA ALA A 798 20.67 12.00 -22.90
C ALA A 798 22.08 12.23 -22.30
N LEU A 799 22.97 11.22 -22.30
CA LEU A 799 24.39 11.46 -22.04
C LEU A 799 25.04 12.15 -23.26
N ARG A 800 24.86 13.47 -23.39
CA ARG A 800 25.75 14.29 -24.24
C ARG A 800 27.11 14.41 -23.55
N ARG A 801 28.13 13.81 -24.17
CA ARG A 801 29.52 13.87 -23.71
C ARG A 801 29.98 15.32 -23.56
N TYR A 802 30.44 15.68 -22.36
CA TYR A 802 31.48 16.69 -22.18
C TYR A 802 32.62 16.07 -21.38
N THR A 803 33.73 15.81 -22.08
CA THR A 803 34.99 15.39 -21.46
C THR A 803 35.68 16.62 -20.91
N VAL A 804 35.91 16.67 -19.59
CA VAL A 804 36.81 17.65 -18.99
C VAL A 804 37.84 16.91 -18.13
N THR A 805 38.99 16.65 -18.73
CA THR A 805 40.19 16.18 -18.03
C THR A 805 40.83 17.38 -17.35
N ALA A 806 40.93 17.38 -16.02
CA ALA A 806 41.59 18.44 -15.28
C ALA A 806 43.10 18.14 -15.13
N PHE A 807 43.95 19.05 -15.62
CA PHE A 807 45.36 19.12 -15.22
C PHE A 807 45.54 20.23 -14.17
N PRO A 808 46.54 20.10 -13.26
CA PRO A 808 46.69 21.01 -12.12
C PRO A 808 47.26 22.38 -12.50
N SER A 809 47.09 23.32 -11.56
CA SER A 809 47.44 24.74 -11.66
C SER A 809 48.92 25.02 -11.97
N VAL A 810 49.16 25.95 -12.89
CA VAL A 810 50.48 26.52 -13.20
C VAL A 810 50.94 27.51 -12.12
N THR A 811 52.21 27.42 -11.72
CA THR A 811 52.97 28.51 -11.08
C THR A 811 54.24 28.80 -11.90
N SER A 812 54.58 30.09 -12.01
CA SER A 812 55.80 30.73 -12.55
C SER A 812 56.92 29.90 -13.21
N GLY A 813 57.23 30.18 -14.49
CA GLY A 813 58.48 29.78 -15.17
C GLY A 813 58.61 30.34 -16.60
N ALA A 814 59.83 30.63 -17.05
CA ALA A 814 60.15 31.27 -18.35
C ALA A 814 60.17 30.27 -19.55
N PRO A 815 60.23 30.73 -20.84
CA PRO A 815 59.82 29.92 -22.00
C PRO A 815 60.95 29.35 -22.88
N THR A 816 60.73 28.19 -23.52
CA THR A 816 61.48 27.71 -24.72
C THR A 816 60.72 26.68 -25.59
N THR A 817 60.41 27.07 -26.83
CA THR A 817 60.52 26.33 -28.14
C THR A 817 60.06 24.85 -28.37
N ALA A 818 59.02 24.72 -29.23
CA ALA A 818 59.01 24.07 -30.58
C ALA A 818 58.89 22.53 -30.85
N SER A 819 58.33 22.21 -32.04
CA SER A 819 58.25 20.94 -32.83
C SER A 819 57.22 19.86 -32.35
N SER A 820 56.14 19.51 -33.10
CA SER A 820 55.95 18.71 -34.36
C SER A 820 56.07 17.18 -34.17
N SER A 821 55.25 16.27 -34.74
CA SER A 821 54.64 16.21 -36.09
C SER A 821 53.65 15.01 -36.31
N THR A 822 52.70 15.11 -37.27
CA THR A 822 52.20 14.11 -38.31
C THR A 822 52.00 12.59 -38.00
N ARG A 823 51.16 11.75 -38.66
CA ARG A 823 50.08 11.81 -39.72
C ARG A 823 49.27 10.45 -39.73
N PRO A 824 48.23 10.22 -40.58
CA PRO A 824 47.17 9.19 -40.39
C PRO A 824 46.84 8.26 -41.61
N LEU A 825 45.66 7.60 -41.54
CA LEU A 825 44.73 7.14 -42.62
C LEU A 825 44.85 5.74 -43.28
N HIS A 826 43.68 5.10 -43.44
CA HIS A 826 43.08 4.33 -44.58
C HIS A 826 41.82 3.59 -44.00
N THR A 827 40.56 3.61 -44.49
CA THR A 827 39.85 3.65 -45.80
C THR A 827 39.74 2.33 -46.56
N ASP A 828 38.48 1.89 -46.80
CA ASP A 828 37.91 1.22 -48.00
C ASP A 828 36.76 0.25 -47.59
N THR A 829 35.68 -0.05 -48.33
CA THR A 829 34.79 0.56 -49.36
C THR A 829 33.77 -0.53 -49.77
N SER A 830 32.57 -0.16 -50.24
CA SER A 830 31.58 -0.98 -50.99
C SER A 830 30.89 -2.17 -50.26
N GLY A 831 29.66 -2.58 -50.62
CA GLY A 831 28.68 -1.94 -51.52
C GLY A 831 27.43 -2.81 -51.79
N THR A 832 26.33 -2.14 -52.20
CA THR A 832 25.18 -2.63 -53.02
C THR A 832 24.20 -3.72 -52.52
N LEU A 833 22.93 -3.28 -52.49
CA LEU A 833 21.71 -3.89 -53.08
C LEU A 833 20.78 -4.84 -52.27
N MET A 834 19.52 -4.37 -52.24
CA MET A 834 18.22 -5.07 -52.25
C MET A 834 17.49 -5.44 -50.94
N GLU A 835 16.26 -4.89 -50.89
CA GLU A 835 15.01 -5.36 -50.28
C GLU A 835 14.75 -5.17 -48.77
N TRP A 836 13.77 -4.27 -48.52
CA TRP A 836 13.05 -3.89 -47.28
C TRP A 836 13.77 -3.02 -46.24
#